data_AF-A0A7X9HLC2-F1
#
_entry.id   AF-A0A7X9HLC2-F1
#
_cell.length_a   1.000
_cell.length_b   1.000
_cell.length_c   1.000
_cell.angle_alpha   90.00
_cell.angle_beta   90.00
_cell.angle_gamma   90.00
#
_symmetry.space_group_name_H-M   'P 1'
#
loop_
_entity.id
_entity.type
_entity.pdbx_description
1 polymer ?
#
loop_
_entity_poly.entity_id
_entity_poly.type
_entity_poly.pdbx_seq_one_letter_code
_entity_poly.pdbx_strand_id
1 'polypeptide(L)'
;MGALSILLTACAPEPEGLRATPPGDGPRIVFDLEAKPLPEIPFPNDIATRPDPSSPTGRRVNSSLIAPTRLEGRFRERVDRLDGFSTFGAISVRFDRPLDVAAFLRDAPPDGDPASAPVVVLDFASGTPVPLDACAGAYPYVLERPSRYYPSDPRAGQSNLVFETVEEDINGNGVLDPGEDSDFDGVLDHPNTRSVGGDPVDDLLTCYERETDTLLLRPLAPLLPEKTYAVVIFSSLVGENAQPVRSPFAYVHHLEQTETLRPLKTLLPRLGRSLEEVAFAWSFTTQSTSRELERLRDGLYGRGPFAWLAGEYPVEVRLDVLRDGWAAGENPFVVKADALAVALRPLASAFLGDEEVVEATLESFRYADYAVMGRIATPQLLRGLEETWDLDENTGAAVLEPADLPFLVVIPRARPERGIGPPYPVAIYLHGTGGSRVEALGFAGQLAKWGIATIGVDLVMHGLVVPDDLREILLSMLRGSGLGAFGDSLLSNRAVDINGDGVPDPAGNFWTYDVFRARDAVRQGALDVMRLVQALRAFDGKTPWSQDADRDGQPELAGLAGDFDGDGRVDLGGPIYLFGISLGGIVTSVAFGVEPELEAAAPISPGAGMIDIALRSLQYGIPEMVILAMMGPLLVGAEDAAGKPALAFHVPDGHDEASVPVHSLEGVRPGDRLVLTNLRNGKRAESRADEGLRFRLALPCDKGDPLRVEAFADGEAAPHWTARTFDREVRWQGDTFAAGATLVALAEGLGTARQTPDLRRLAQVSQMALDAGDPVNYAPLYFRQPGTTRIPEDWRPRPVALLLTAGDMNVPISTGAALGRAAGLIPFARGDEDPRYGATAHRVLERNWVLEGLERLKRFDRPPWNEPRAVLLDADNLSQGSDGFGVPRLDPPLRLESELSEGRRAVVRFLFPSPTGFHGIAPSDPRRAFNVHLFAINALGRFFATGGREWRDDPCLADDSCDFIPR
;
A
#
# COMPACT_ATOMS: atom_id res chain seq x y z
N MET A 1 -1.38 -70.77 -46.56
CA MET A 1 -2.56 -69.99 -46.15
C MET A 1 -2.09 -68.96 -45.15
N GLY A 2 -2.07 -67.69 -45.56
CA GLY A 2 -1.78 -66.58 -44.67
C GLY A 2 -3.05 -65.98 -44.10
N ALA A 3 -2.94 -65.37 -42.94
CA ALA A 3 -3.82 -64.30 -42.49
C ALA A 3 -2.91 -63.19 -41.96
N LEU A 4 -2.97 -62.06 -42.66
CA LEU A 4 -2.24 -60.82 -42.46
C LEU A 4 -3.08 -59.96 -41.51
N SER A 5 -2.53 -59.52 -40.38
CA SER A 5 -3.14 -58.49 -39.53
C SER A 5 -2.49 -57.15 -39.83
N ILE A 6 -3.28 -56.23 -40.39
CA ILE A 6 -2.93 -54.83 -40.65
C ILE A 6 -3.26 -54.02 -39.37
N LEU A 7 -2.25 -53.39 -38.78
CA LEU A 7 -2.39 -52.37 -37.75
C LEU A 7 -2.40 -51.00 -38.44
N LEU A 8 -3.56 -50.33 -38.41
CA LEU A 8 -3.70 -48.92 -38.79
C LEU A 8 -3.19 -48.04 -37.64
N THR A 9 -2.02 -47.42 -37.82
CA THR A 9 -1.58 -46.27 -37.01
C THR A 9 -2.29 -45.03 -37.52
N ALA A 10 -3.28 -44.53 -36.77
CA ALA A 10 -3.82 -43.19 -37.00
C ALA A 10 -2.82 -42.16 -36.45
N CYS A 11 -2.10 -41.46 -37.33
CA CYS A 11 -1.38 -40.25 -36.95
C CYS A 11 -2.39 -39.15 -36.63
N ALA A 12 -2.38 -38.62 -35.41
CA ALA A 12 -3.06 -37.36 -35.12
C ALA A 12 -2.44 -36.25 -35.99
N PRO A 13 -3.24 -35.30 -36.53
CA PRO A 13 -2.72 -34.17 -37.28
C PRO A 13 -1.75 -33.36 -36.40
N GLU A 14 -0.73 -32.75 -37.01
CA GLU A 14 0.15 -31.82 -36.30
C GLU A 14 -0.68 -30.69 -35.66
N PRO A 15 -0.38 -30.29 -34.42
CA PRO A 15 -1.12 -29.21 -33.76
C PRO A 15 -0.95 -27.89 -34.54
N GLU A 16 -2.06 -27.32 -34.99
CA GLU A 16 -2.13 -26.03 -35.70
C GLU A 16 -2.53 -24.90 -34.75
N GLY A 17 -1.83 -23.76 -34.84
CA GLY A 17 -2.17 -22.54 -34.11
C GLY A 17 -3.30 -21.73 -34.76
N LEU A 18 -3.66 -20.59 -34.18
CA LEU A 18 -4.76 -19.74 -34.65
C LEU A 18 -4.42 -18.99 -35.95
N ARG A 19 -3.15 -18.62 -36.13
CA ARG A 19 -2.60 -17.91 -37.29
C ARG A 19 -1.09 -18.15 -37.37
N ALA A 20 -0.59 -18.44 -38.57
CA ALA A 20 0.85 -18.57 -38.83
C ALA A 20 1.56 -17.21 -38.67
N THR A 21 2.75 -17.21 -38.09
CA THR A 21 3.57 -16.00 -37.93
C THR A 21 3.97 -15.46 -39.30
N PRO A 22 3.63 -14.19 -39.63
CA PRO A 22 4.05 -13.60 -40.89
C PRO A 22 5.59 -13.52 -41.02
N PRO A 23 6.16 -13.61 -42.23
CA PRO A 23 7.57 -13.31 -42.47
C PRO A 23 7.85 -11.82 -42.22
N GLY A 24 9.08 -11.49 -41.83
CA GLY A 24 9.52 -10.11 -41.64
C GLY A 24 10.73 -9.97 -40.73
N ASP A 25 11.27 -8.76 -40.65
CA ASP A 25 12.53 -8.47 -39.95
C ASP A 25 12.34 -7.48 -38.78
N GLY A 26 11.11 -7.27 -38.29
CA GLY A 26 10.85 -6.43 -37.12
C GLY A 26 11.24 -7.10 -35.79
N PRO A 27 11.19 -6.35 -34.67
CA PRO A 27 11.61 -6.84 -33.35
C PRO A 27 10.87 -8.11 -32.97
N ARG A 28 11.60 -9.11 -32.48
CA ARG A 28 11.00 -10.39 -32.09
C ARG A 28 10.87 -10.43 -30.57
N ILE A 29 9.73 -10.93 -30.11
CA ILE A 29 9.48 -11.11 -28.68
C ILE A 29 10.48 -12.13 -28.11
N VAL A 30 11.07 -11.78 -26.97
CA VAL A 30 11.94 -12.70 -26.21
C VAL A 30 11.06 -13.70 -25.47
N PHE A 31 11.41 -14.99 -25.61
CA PHE A 31 10.72 -16.08 -24.94
C PHE A 31 11.73 -17.17 -24.59
N ASP A 32 12.19 -17.17 -23.34
CA ASP A 32 13.16 -18.10 -22.80
C ASP A 32 12.70 -18.63 -21.42
N LEU A 33 12.22 -19.87 -21.41
CA LEU A 33 11.79 -20.56 -20.19
C LEU A 33 12.97 -21.05 -19.32
N GLU A 34 14.17 -21.10 -19.90
CA GLU A 34 15.38 -21.59 -19.23
C GLU A 34 16.25 -20.45 -18.68
N ALA A 35 15.86 -19.20 -18.94
CA ALA A 35 16.50 -18.01 -18.36
C ALA A 35 16.56 -18.12 -16.83
N LYS A 36 17.68 -17.63 -16.26
CA LYS A 36 17.94 -17.66 -14.83
C LYS A 36 18.12 -16.25 -14.30
N PRO A 37 17.62 -15.94 -13.09
CA PRO A 37 17.05 -16.88 -12.13
C PRO A 37 15.53 -17.13 -12.29
N LEU A 38 14.88 -16.41 -13.20
CA LEU A 38 13.47 -16.56 -13.59
C LEU A 38 13.36 -16.58 -15.12
N PRO A 39 12.31 -17.22 -15.68
CA PRO A 39 12.02 -17.18 -17.11
C PRO A 39 11.91 -15.74 -17.67
N GLU A 40 12.38 -15.52 -18.88
CA GLU A 40 12.22 -14.28 -19.63
C GLU A 40 11.17 -14.49 -20.72
N ILE A 41 9.92 -14.23 -20.36
CA ILE A 41 8.75 -14.38 -21.23
C ILE A 41 7.83 -13.16 -21.04
N PRO A 42 6.89 -12.87 -21.97
CA PRO A 42 5.83 -11.92 -21.72
C PRO A 42 5.15 -12.25 -20.40
N PHE A 43 4.98 -11.28 -19.51
CA PHE A 43 4.48 -11.47 -18.15
C PHE A 43 3.33 -10.50 -17.87
N PRO A 44 2.25 -10.91 -17.20
CA PRO A 44 1.94 -12.28 -16.73
C PRO A 44 1.60 -13.24 -17.87
N ASN A 45 1.77 -14.56 -17.67
CA ASN A 45 1.48 -15.58 -18.70
C ASN A 45 1.20 -16.96 -18.11
N ASP A 46 0.09 -17.57 -18.52
CA ASP A 46 -0.36 -18.89 -18.05
C ASP A 46 0.64 -20.04 -18.30
N ILE A 47 1.59 -19.88 -19.22
CA ILE A 47 2.67 -20.87 -19.41
C ILE A 47 3.54 -20.97 -18.15
N ALA A 48 3.65 -19.89 -17.36
CA ALA A 48 4.31 -19.89 -16.06
C ALA A 48 3.37 -20.35 -14.91
N THR A 49 2.39 -21.21 -15.20
CA THR A 49 1.50 -21.82 -14.20
C THR A 49 1.48 -23.34 -14.33
N ARG A 50 1.05 -24.00 -13.25
CA ARG A 50 0.72 -25.43 -13.24
C ARG A 50 -0.78 -25.63 -13.00
N PRO A 51 -1.40 -26.65 -13.61
CA PRO A 51 -2.77 -27.03 -13.27
C PRO A 51 -2.88 -27.48 -11.81
N ASP A 52 -3.88 -26.99 -11.10
CA ASP A 52 -4.24 -27.44 -9.75
C ASP A 52 -5.76 -27.33 -9.56
N PRO A 53 -6.51 -28.44 -9.66
CA PRO A 53 -7.97 -28.43 -9.48
C PRO A 53 -8.45 -28.03 -8.08
N SER A 54 -7.57 -28.01 -7.07
CA SER A 54 -7.90 -27.56 -5.71
C SER A 54 -7.82 -26.04 -5.54
N SER A 55 -7.20 -25.36 -6.51
CA SER A 55 -7.06 -23.90 -6.53
C SER A 55 -8.35 -23.23 -7.07
N PRO A 56 -8.75 -22.05 -6.56
CA PRO A 56 -9.93 -21.32 -7.04
C PRO A 56 -9.97 -21.10 -8.56
N THR A 57 -8.82 -20.88 -9.18
CA THR A 57 -8.69 -20.65 -10.64
C THR A 57 -8.39 -21.91 -11.44
N GLY A 58 -8.22 -23.06 -10.77
CA GLY A 58 -7.73 -24.30 -11.36
C GLY A 58 -6.24 -24.31 -11.67
N ARG A 59 -5.47 -23.31 -11.21
CA ARG A 59 -4.04 -23.14 -11.49
C ARG A 59 -3.27 -22.60 -10.28
N ARG A 60 -1.95 -22.80 -10.29
CA ARG A 60 -1.01 -22.07 -9.42
C ARG A 60 0.16 -21.52 -10.22
N VAL A 61 0.70 -20.38 -9.80
CA VAL A 61 1.95 -19.85 -10.34
C VAL A 61 3.05 -20.89 -10.17
N ASN A 62 3.88 -21.07 -11.19
CA ASN A 62 5.00 -22.01 -11.18
C ASN A 62 6.31 -21.22 -11.07
N SER A 63 6.75 -20.98 -9.83
CA SER A 63 7.95 -20.19 -9.56
C SER A 63 9.17 -21.10 -9.35
N SER A 64 10.34 -20.67 -9.84
CA SER A 64 11.59 -21.35 -9.53
C SER A 64 11.90 -21.20 -8.04
N LEU A 65 12.03 -22.33 -7.33
CA LEU A 65 12.38 -22.38 -5.91
C LEU A 65 13.90 -22.25 -5.66
N ILE A 66 14.71 -22.17 -6.72
CA ILE A 66 16.15 -21.94 -6.60
C ILE A 66 16.38 -20.46 -6.30
N ALA A 67 16.92 -20.17 -5.13
CA ALA A 67 17.20 -18.81 -4.68
C ALA A 67 18.62 -18.68 -4.07
N PRO A 68 19.26 -17.51 -4.16
CA PRO A 68 20.57 -17.24 -3.56
C PRO A 68 20.51 -17.07 -2.02
N THR A 69 19.35 -16.81 -1.44
CA THR A 69 19.12 -16.60 -0.01
C THR A 69 17.88 -17.36 0.46
N ARG A 70 17.80 -17.71 1.75
CA ARG A 70 16.56 -18.22 2.36
C ARG A 70 15.44 -17.20 2.23
N LEU A 71 15.78 -15.93 2.36
CA LEU A 71 14.80 -14.87 2.21
C LEU A 71 14.09 -14.94 0.84
N GLU A 72 14.86 -14.89 -0.24
CA GLU A 72 14.29 -14.95 -1.59
C GLU A 72 13.62 -16.31 -1.86
N GLY A 73 14.13 -17.38 -1.27
CA GLY A 73 13.52 -18.71 -1.30
C GLY A 73 12.10 -18.71 -0.71
N ARG A 74 11.91 -18.19 0.50
CA ARG A 74 10.59 -18.05 1.14
C ARG A 74 9.62 -17.21 0.31
N PHE A 75 10.11 -16.11 -0.27
CA PHE A 75 9.30 -15.28 -1.16
C PHE A 75 8.82 -16.07 -2.38
N ARG A 76 9.74 -16.77 -3.07
CA ARG A 76 9.41 -17.61 -4.25
C ARG A 76 8.48 -18.76 -3.90
N GLU A 77 8.64 -19.40 -2.74
CA GLU A 77 7.74 -20.45 -2.25
C GLU A 77 6.32 -19.94 -2.01
N ARG A 78 6.16 -18.70 -1.53
CA ARG A 78 4.83 -18.09 -1.33
C ARG A 78 4.21 -17.64 -2.65
N VAL A 79 5.02 -17.09 -3.57
CA VAL A 79 4.57 -16.81 -4.95
C VAL A 79 4.07 -18.07 -5.64
N ASP A 80 4.78 -19.20 -5.46
CA ASP A 80 4.39 -20.50 -6.02
C ASP A 80 3.04 -21.04 -5.49
N ARG A 81 2.52 -20.48 -4.39
CA ARG A 81 1.20 -20.84 -3.86
C ARG A 81 0.07 -19.98 -4.43
N LEU A 82 0.37 -18.85 -5.07
CA LEU A 82 -0.66 -17.97 -5.62
C LEU A 82 -1.48 -18.69 -6.69
N ASP A 83 -2.78 -18.47 -6.68
CA ASP A 83 -3.72 -19.08 -7.62
C ASP A 83 -3.83 -18.33 -8.95
N GLY A 84 -3.05 -17.28 -9.16
CA GLY A 84 -3.01 -16.58 -10.44
C GLY A 84 -2.09 -15.38 -10.41
N PHE A 85 -2.20 -14.54 -11.44
CA PHE A 85 -1.39 -13.34 -11.60
C PHE A 85 -2.08 -12.09 -11.06
N SER A 86 -1.32 -10.99 -11.05
CA SER A 86 -1.82 -9.73 -10.54
C SER A 86 -3.02 -9.19 -11.31
N THR A 87 -3.90 -8.53 -10.57
CA THR A 87 -5.05 -7.75 -11.07
C THR A 87 -4.68 -6.31 -11.40
N PHE A 88 -3.58 -5.77 -10.86
CA PHE A 88 -3.21 -4.36 -10.99
C PHE A 88 -1.75 -4.11 -11.39
N GLY A 89 -0.92 -5.15 -11.31
CA GLY A 89 0.48 -5.13 -11.72
C GLY A 89 0.67 -4.85 -13.22
N ALA A 90 1.91 -4.54 -13.59
CA ALA A 90 2.27 -4.28 -14.97
C ALA A 90 2.16 -5.53 -15.85
N ILE A 91 1.99 -5.29 -17.14
CA ILE A 91 2.11 -6.23 -18.24
C ILE A 91 3.39 -5.87 -18.97
N SER A 92 4.35 -6.79 -18.99
CA SER A 92 5.68 -6.59 -19.56
C SER A 92 5.92 -7.53 -20.73
N VAL A 93 6.57 -7.01 -21.78
CA VAL A 93 7.01 -7.80 -22.93
C VAL A 93 8.33 -7.26 -23.46
N ARG A 94 9.35 -8.12 -23.43
CA ARG A 94 10.69 -7.84 -23.93
C ARG A 94 10.81 -8.18 -25.41
N PHE A 95 11.57 -7.36 -26.14
CA PHE A 95 11.94 -7.58 -27.54
C PHE A 95 13.45 -7.77 -27.69
N ASP A 96 13.87 -8.45 -28.76
CA ASP A 96 15.29 -8.64 -29.05
C ASP A 96 15.97 -7.42 -29.69
N ARG A 97 15.16 -6.38 -30.01
CA ARG A 97 15.56 -5.12 -30.62
C ARG A 97 14.59 -3.98 -30.22
N PRO A 98 15.00 -2.70 -30.35
CA PRO A 98 14.18 -1.57 -29.94
C PRO A 98 12.88 -1.38 -30.72
N LEU A 99 11.85 -0.88 -30.02
CA LEU A 99 10.60 -0.39 -30.60
C LEU A 99 10.70 1.06 -31.09
N ASP A 100 9.91 1.45 -32.10
CA ASP A 100 9.65 2.87 -32.37
C ASP A 100 8.64 3.38 -31.32
N VAL A 101 9.17 3.82 -30.18
CA VAL A 101 8.38 4.34 -29.05
C VAL A 101 7.57 5.56 -29.48
N ALA A 102 8.09 6.40 -30.38
CA ALA A 102 7.37 7.57 -30.87
C ALA A 102 6.15 7.17 -31.70
N ALA A 103 6.25 6.12 -32.53
CA ALA A 103 5.09 5.53 -33.21
C ALA A 103 4.10 4.93 -32.23
N PHE A 104 4.57 4.15 -31.26
CA PHE A 104 3.71 3.58 -30.23
C PHE A 104 2.89 4.64 -29.49
N LEU A 105 3.52 5.72 -29.02
CA LEU A 105 2.83 6.80 -28.31
C LEU A 105 1.87 7.61 -29.19
N ARG A 106 2.11 7.67 -30.51
CA ARG A 106 1.15 8.28 -31.46
C ARG A 106 -0.09 7.41 -31.65
N ASP A 107 0.09 6.09 -31.66
CA ASP A 107 -0.96 5.11 -31.94
C ASP A 107 -1.71 4.63 -30.69
N ALA A 108 -1.09 4.78 -29.51
CA ALA A 108 -1.70 4.59 -28.19
C ALA A 108 -1.73 5.92 -27.40
N PRO A 109 -2.36 6.98 -27.93
CA PRO A 109 -2.41 8.23 -27.20
C PRO A 109 -3.24 8.05 -25.91
N PRO A 110 -2.97 8.85 -24.87
CA PRO A 110 -3.70 8.83 -23.61
C PRO A 110 -5.24 8.76 -23.74
N ASP A 111 -5.81 9.54 -24.65
CA ASP A 111 -7.26 9.62 -24.89
C ASP A 111 -7.73 8.77 -26.09
N GLY A 112 -6.87 7.84 -26.53
CA GLY A 112 -7.13 6.95 -27.66
C GLY A 112 -8.21 5.92 -27.36
N ASP A 113 -8.82 5.39 -28.42
CA ASP A 113 -9.72 4.26 -28.30
C ASP A 113 -8.90 2.99 -27.97
N PRO A 114 -9.14 2.32 -26.83
CA PRO A 114 -8.42 1.09 -26.49
C PRO A 114 -8.55 0.01 -27.58
N ALA A 115 -9.66 -0.05 -28.32
CA ALA A 115 -9.82 -1.01 -29.42
C ALA A 115 -8.90 -0.73 -30.62
N SER A 116 -8.40 0.50 -30.73
CA SER A 116 -7.49 0.93 -31.81
C SER A 116 -6.01 0.85 -31.43
N ALA A 117 -5.67 0.59 -30.16
CA ALA A 117 -4.30 0.57 -29.69
C ALA A 117 -3.47 -0.58 -30.33
N PRO A 118 -2.13 -0.40 -30.49
CA PRO A 118 -1.23 -1.47 -30.94
C PRO A 118 -1.15 -2.68 -30.01
N VAL A 119 -1.50 -2.49 -28.73
CA VAL A 119 -1.58 -3.56 -27.72
C VAL A 119 -2.91 -3.44 -27.00
N VAL A 120 -3.63 -4.55 -26.87
CA VAL A 120 -4.92 -4.61 -26.20
C VAL A 120 -4.94 -5.77 -25.22
N VAL A 121 -5.51 -5.53 -24.04
CA VAL A 121 -5.82 -6.58 -23.06
C VAL A 121 -7.34 -6.80 -23.10
N LEU A 122 -7.76 -8.04 -23.33
CA LEU A 122 -9.16 -8.42 -23.48
C LEU A 122 -9.60 -9.32 -22.35
N ASP A 123 -10.67 -8.94 -21.67
CA ASP A 123 -11.42 -9.86 -20.81
C ASP A 123 -12.13 -10.89 -21.69
N PHE A 124 -11.84 -12.18 -21.51
CA PHE A 124 -12.49 -13.22 -22.29
C PHE A 124 -13.96 -13.45 -21.93
N ALA A 125 -14.40 -13.04 -20.73
CA ALA A 125 -15.79 -13.16 -20.33
C ALA A 125 -16.67 -12.12 -21.05
N SER A 126 -16.28 -10.85 -21.04
CA SER A 126 -17.06 -9.77 -21.66
C SER A 126 -16.67 -9.44 -23.10
N GLY A 127 -15.40 -9.68 -23.49
CA GLY A 127 -14.82 -9.19 -24.73
C GLY A 127 -14.42 -7.71 -24.71
N THR A 128 -14.46 -7.07 -23.54
CA THR A 128 -14.18 -5.64 -23.39
C THR A 128 -12.67 -5.39 -23.33
N PRO A 129 -12.14 -4.38 -24.05
CA PRO A 129 -10.75 -3.97 -23.91
C PRO A 129 -10.52 -3.25 -22.57
N VAL A 130 -9.44 -3.61 -21.89
CA VAL A 130 -9.01 -2.96 -20.66
C VAL A 130 -8.26 -1.66 -21.00
N PRO A 131 -8.64 -0.52 -20.42
CA PRO A 131 -7.88 0.72 -20.56
C PRO A 131 -6.52 0.63 -19.84
N LEU A 132 -5.44 0.97 -20.56
CA LEU A 132 -4.07 0.88 -20.09
C LEU A 132 -3.43 2.27 -20.02
N ASP A 133 -2.53 2.47 -19.06
CA ASP A 133 -1.60 3.59 -19.06
C ASP A 133 -0.42 3.26 -20.00
N ALA A 134 -0.23 4.13 -21.00
CA ALA A 134 0.85 4.06 -21.97
C ALA A 134 1.67 5.37 -21.90
N CYS A 135 2.45 5.54 -20.82
CA CYS A 135 3.22 6.75 -20.53
C CYS A 135 2.34 8.00 -20.38
N ALA A 136 1.13 7.87 -19.85
CA ALA A 136 0.20 8.99 -19.79
C ALA A 136 0.24 9.76 -18.46
N GLY A 137 0.92 9.20 -17.44
CA GLY A 137 1.16 9.84 -16.16
C GLY A 137 0.25 9.37 -15.03
N ALA A 138 -0.50 8.27 -15.23
CA ALA A 138 -1.34 7.70 -14.19
C ALA A 138 -0.55 7.12 -13.00
N TYR A 139 0.71 6.73 -13.26
CA TYR A 139 1.66 6.14 -12.31
C TYR A 139 2.98 6.92 -12.32
N PRO A 140 3.03 8.13 -11.75
CA PRO A 140 4.27 8.90 -11.66
C PRO A 140 5.28 8.18 -10.76
N TYR A 141 6.57 8.27 -11.10
CA TYR A 141 7.69 7.69 -10.32
C TYR A 141 8.60 8.74 -9.67
N VAL A 142 8.46 10.01 -10.06
CA VAL A 142 9.31 11.08 -9.56
C VAL A 142 9.15 11.24 -8.05
N LEU A 143 10.27 11.35 -7.35
CA LEU A 143 10.37 11.37 -5.90
C LEU A 143 10.30 12.79 -5.34
N GLU A 144 9.73 12.94 -4.15
CA GLU A 144 9.75 14.22 -3.43
C GLU A 144 11.14 14.52 -2.84
N ARG A 145 11.82 13.50 -2.30
CA ARG A 145 13.18 13.65 -1.74
C ARG A 145 14.17 12.68 -2.40
N PRO A 146 14.69 12.99 -3.59
CA PRO A 146 15.66 12.16 -4.33
C PRO A 146 16.89 11.70 -3.53
N SER A 147 17.34 12.50 -2.56
CA SER A 147 18.52 12.24 -1.74
C SER A 147 18.21 11.61 -0.38
N ARG A 148 16.98 11.14 -0.12
CA ARG A 148 16.56 10.59 1.19
C ARG A 148 17.21 9.24 1.52
N TYR A 149 17.62 8.49 0.51
CA TYR A 149 18.12 7.12 0.63
C TYR A 149 19.55 7.07 1.21
N TYR A 150 20.16 5.90 1.16
CA TYR A 150 21.23 5.53 2.09
C TYR A 150 22.61 6.10 1.72
N PRO A 151 23.57 6.06 2.67
CA PRO A 151 24.90 6.60 2.46
C PRO A 151 25.61 6.05 1.22
N SER A 152 26.40 6.92 0.58
CA SER A 152 27.25 6.56 -0.57
C SER A 152 26.48 5.93 -1.74
N ASP A 153 25.21 6.30 -1.92
CA ASP A 153 24.40 5.88 -3.06
C ASP A 153 24.90 6.54 -4.37
N PRO A 154 25.30 5.77 -5.39
CA PRO A 154 25.86 6.32 -6.64
C PRO A 154 24.83 7.14 -7.42
N ARG A 155 23.55 6.83 -7.27
CA ARG A 155 22.44 7.55 -7.92
C ARG A 155 21.86 8.64 -7.00
N ALA A 156 22.57 9.06 -5.94
CA ALA A 156 22.06 10.05 -4.99
C ALA A 156 21.57 11.31 -5.71
N GLY A 157 20.33 11.74 -5.43
CA GLY A 157 19.74 12.91 -6.09
C GLY A 157 19.03 12.63 -7.42
N GLN A 158 19.08 11.40 -7.95
CA GLN A 158 18.34 11.02 -9.15
C GLN A 158 16.83 10.98 -8.94
N SER A 159 16.07 11.27 -10.00
CA SER A 159 14.65 11.63 -9.94
C SER A 159 13.73 10.52 -9.41
N ASN A 160 14.14 9.26 -9.52
CA ASN A 160 13.31 8.09 -9.21
C ASN A 160 14.13 6.87 -8.75
N LEU A 161 13.44 5.83 -8.27
CA LEU A 161 14.07 4.57 -7.85
C LEU A 161 14.12 3.50 -8.94
N VAL A 162 13.33 3.64 -10.00
CA VAL A 162 12.86 2.51 -10.82
C VAL A 162 13.56 2.44 -12.16
N PHE A 163 13.79 3.57 -12.83
CA PHE A 163 14.33 3.69 -14.18
C PHE A 163 15.63 4.50 -14.16
N GLU A 164 16.58 4.10 -14.98
CA GLU A 164 17.86 4.81 -15.14
C GLU A 164 17.69 6.25 -15.64
N THR A 165 18.55 7.13 -15.16
CA THR A 165 18.51 8.59 -15.35
C THR A 165 19.88 9.22 -15.63
N VAL A 166 20.95 8.45 -15.48
CA VAL A 166 22.35 8.85 -15.67
C VAL A 166 22.80 8.41 -17.06
N GLU A 167 23.60 9.27 -17.69
CA GLU A 167 24.29 8.99 -18.95
C GLU A 167 25.74 8.65 -18.61
N GLU A 168 26.13 7.41 -18.89
CA GLU A 168 27.48 6.90 -18.65
C GLU A 168 28.34 6.89 -19.91
N ASP A 169 27.77 6.94 -21.12
CA ASP A 169 28.52 7.05 -22.39
C ASP A 169 29.01 8.47 -22.62
N ILE A 170 29.91 8.92 -21.73
CA ILE A 170 30.43 10.28 -21.68
C ILE A 170 31.15 10.62 -23.00
N ASN A 171 31.70 9.62 -23.68
CA ASN A 171 32.45 9.80 -24.92
C ASN A 171 31.65 9.50 -26.21
N GLY A 172 30.45 8.92 -26.08
CA GLY A 172 29.49 8.72 -27.18
C GLY A 172 29.86 7.58 -28.13
N ASN A 173 30.62 6.58 -27.68
CA ASN A 173 31.08 5.48 -28.53
C ASN A 173 30.22 4.20 -28.40
N GLY A 174 29.26 4.17 -27.47
CA GLY A 174 28.37 3.04 -27.21
C GLY A 174 29.06 1.81 -26.61
N VAL A 175 30.21 1.98 -25.95
CA VAL A 175 30.99 0.92 -25.31
C VAL A 175 31.29 1.33 -23.88
N LEU A 176 31.06 0.44 -22.92
CA LEU A 176 31.43 0.68 -21.52
C LEU A 176 32.94 0.76 -21.36
N ASP A 177 33.48 1.98 -21.29
CA ASP A 177 34.90 2.22 -21.08
C ASP A 177 35.27 2.22 -19.58
N PRO A 178 36.55 1.92 -19.23
CA PRO A 178 36.99 1.97 -17.85
C PRO A 178 36.72 3.33 -17.19
N GLY A 179 35.86 3.33 -16.16
CA GLY A 179 35.50 4.51 -15.39
C GLY A 179 34.16 5.16 -15.78
N GLU A 180 33.47 4.64 -16.79
CA GLU A 180 32.11 5.07 -17.16
C GLU A 180 31.03 4.41 -16.28
N ASP A 181 31.25 3.14 -15.93
CA ASP A 181 30.41 2.37 -14.98
C ASP A 181 30.43 3.01 -13.59
N SER A 182 29.44 3.85 -13.29
CA SER A 182 29.42 4.73 -12.14
C SER A 182 28.72 4.12 -10.92
N ASP A 183 27.94 3.06 -11.09
CA ASP A 183 27.37 2.24 -10.01
C ASP A 183 27.88 0.79 -9.94
N PHE A 184 28.79 0.40 -10.84
CA PHE A 184 29.51 -0.88 -10.84
C PHE A 184 28.63 -2.10 -11.13
N ASP A 185 27.59 -1.94 -11.93
CA ASP A 185 26.70 -3.01 -12.34
C ASP A 185 27.14 -3.72 -13.64
N GLY A 186 28.10 -3.12 -14.36
CA GLY A 186 28.67 -3.63 -15.61
C GLY A 186 27.82 -3.36 -16.86
N VAL A 187 26.84 -2.47 -16.77
CA VAL A 187 26.00 -1.97 -17.87
C VAL A 187 26.51 -0.58 -18.28
N LEU A 188 26.33 -0.21 -19.56
CA LEU A 188 26.52 1.17 -20.01
C LEU A 188 25.18 1.88 -19.92
N ASP A 189 25.01 2.69 -18.89
CA ASP A 189 23.72 3.30 -18.61
C ASP A 189 23.40 4.50 -19.48
N HIS A 190 22.12 4.57 -19.87
CA HIS A 190 21.53 5.69 -20.57
C HIS A 190 20.22 6.10 -19.90
N PRO A 191 19.90 7.40 -19.79
CA PRO A 191 18.65 7.85 -19.19
C PRO A 191 17.41 7.31 -19.92
N ASN A 192 16.47 6.70 -19.19
CA ASN A 192 15.26 6.11 -19.73
C ASN A 192 14.21 7.17 -20.13
N THR A 193 14.53 7.94 -21.15
CA THR A 193 13.82 9.14 -21.56
C THR A 193 13.22 9.00 -22.96
N ARG A 194 12.17 9.78 -23.23
CA ARG A 194 11.41 9.72 -24.49
C ARG A 194 12.29 10.02 -25.69
N SER A 195 13.10 11.07 -25.57
CA SER A 195 14.11 11.45 -26.54
C SER A 195 15.48 11.20 -25.92
N VAL A 196 16.47 10.76 -26.72
CA VAL A 196 17.85 10.63 -26.24
C VAL A 196 18.32 11.95 -25.63
N GLY A 197 18.81 11.92 -24.39
CA GLY A 197 19.22 13.10 -23.63
C GLY A 197 18.07 13.99 -23.13
N GLY A 198 16.83 13.48 -23.10
CA GLY A 198 15.69 14.18 -22.52
C GLY A 198 15.81 14.40 -21.01
N ASP A 199 14.93 15.22 -20.44
CA ASP A 199 14.91 15.46 -18.99
C ASP A 199 14.38 14.21 -18.24
N PRO A 200 15.14 13.59 -17.32
CA PRO A 200 14.70 12.40 -16.58
C PRO A 200 13.56 12.65 -15.57
N VAL A 201 13.01 13.86 -15.54
CA VAL A 201 11.76 14.20 -14.84
C VAL A 201 10.62 14.31 -15.85
N ASP A 202 10.72 15.19 -16.84
CA ASP A 202 9.61 15.50 -17.76
C ASP A 202 9.47 14.54 -18.93
N ASP A 203 10.57 13.92 -19.37
CA ASP A 203 10.61 12.98 -20.49
C ASP A 203 10.73 11.52 -20.06
N LEU A 204 10.59 11.21 -18.75
CA LEU A 204 10.73 9.85 -18.24
C LEU A 204 9.75 8.87 -18.93
N LEU A 205 10.27 7.82 -19.55
CA LEU A 205 9.45 6.76 -20.15
C LEU A 205 9.02 5.77 -19.07
N THR A 206 7.74 5.78 -18.71
CA THR A 206 7.20 4.82 -17.72
C THR A 206 6.62 3.55 -18.36
N CYS A 207 6.41 3.57 -19.68
CA CYS A 207 5.80 2.49 -20.45
C CYS A 207 6.76 1.74 -21.37
N TYR A 208 8.03 2.14 -21.41
CA TYR A 208 9.08 1.45 -22.15
C TYR A 208 10.40 1.61 -21.40
N GLU A 209 11.13 0.52 -21.28
CA GLU A 209 12.45 0.48 -20.65
C GLU A 209 13.49 0.20 -21.74
N ARG A 210 14.37 1.17 -21.98
CA ARG A 210 15.36 1.14 -23.07
C ARG A 210 16.49 0.14 -22.84
N GLU A 211 16.87 -0.07 -21.58
CA GLU A 211 17.99 -0.91 -21.20
C GLU A 211 17.81 -2.37 -21.65
N THR A 212 16.61 -2.93 -21.51
CA THR A 212 16.29 -4.31 -21.93
C THR A 212 15.36 -4.41 -23.13
N ASP A 213 14.94 -3.28 -23.71
CA ASP A 213 13.93 -3.21 -24.77
C ASP A 213 12.58 -3.83 -24.35
N THR A 214 12.07 -3.39 -23.20
CA THR A 214 10.84 -3.94 -22.58
C THR A 214 9.70 -2.93 -22.60
N LEU A 215 8.59 -3.28 -23.23
CA LEU A 215 7.33 -2.54 -23.14
C LEU A 215 6.64 -2.87 -21.81
N LEU A 216 6.16 -1.83 -21.10
CA LEU A 216 5.51 -1.90 -19.79
C LEU A 216 4.15 -1.21 -19.87
N LEU A 217 3.06 -1.92 -19.64
CA LEU A 217 1.71 -1.34 -19.64
C LEU A 217 0.99 -1.68 -18.35
N ARG A 218 0.21 -0.74 -17.80
CA ARG A 218 -0.50 -0.96 -16.52
C ARG A 218 -2.00 -0.70 -16.69
N PRO A 219 -2.88 -1.53 -16.11
CA PRO A 219 -4.31 -1.30 -16.20
C PRO A 219 -4.73 -0.11 -15.33
N LEU A 220 -5.50 0.84 -15.88
CA LEU A 220 -5.92 2.07 -15.16
C LEU A 220 -6.86 1.83 -13.97
N ALA A 221 -7.47 0.65 -13.95
CA ALA A 221 -8.33 0.11 -12.89
C ALA A 221 -8.05 -1.40 -12.77
N PRO A 222 -8.31 -2.04 -11.61
CA PRO A 222 -7.96 -3.43 -11.42
C PRO A 222 -8.76 -4.33 -12.36
N LEU A 223 -8.09 -5.36 -12.88
CA LEU A 223 -8.72 -6.46 -13.58
C LEU A 223 -9.64 -7.22 -12.60
N LEU A 224 -10.72 -7.80 -13.13
CA LEU A 224 -11.59 -8.70 -12.36
C LEU A 224 -10.80 -9.92 -11.87
N PRO A 225 -10.90 -10.31 -10.59
CA PRO A 225 -10.23 -11.49 -10.04
C PRO A 225 -10.81 -12.79 -10.61
N GLU A 226 -10.03 -13.86 -10.54
CA GLU A 226 -10.43 -15.20 -11.03
C GLU A 226 -10.90 -15.22 -12.51
N LYS A 227 -10.40 -14.29 -13.35
CA LYS A 227 -10.72 -14.23 -14.79
C LYS A 227 -9.50 -14.45 -15.66
N THR A 228 -9.74 -15.01 -16.85
CA THR A 228 -8.74 -15.16 -17.90
C THR A 228 -8.82 -14.00 -18.88
N TYR A 229 -7.67 -13.40 -19.15
CA TYR A 229 -7.49 -12.34 -20.12
C TYR A 229 -6.57 -12.82 -21.24
N ALA A 230 -6.64 -12.14 -22.38
CA ALA A 230 -5.58 -12.21 -23.39
C ALA A 230 -4.94 -10.84 -23.61
N VAL A 231 -3.62 -10.85 -23.75
CA VAL A 231 -2.90 -9.72 -24.32
C VAL A 231 -2.72 -10.00 -25.80
N VAL A 232 -3.06 -9.03 -26.63
CA VAL A 232 -3.00 -9.10 -28.10
C VAL A 232 -2.14 -7.94 -28.58
N ILE A 233 -1.02 -8.26 -29.22
CA ILE A 233 -0.15 -7.31 -29.90
C ILE A 233 -0.47 -7.35 -31.39
N PHE A 234 -0.74 -6.18 -31.96
CA PHE A 234 -1.04 -6.01 -33.37
C PHE A 234 0.22 -5.63 -34.17
N SER A 235 0.17 -5.91 -35.48
CA SER A 235 1.22 -5.56 -36.44
C SER A 235 1.44 -4.06 -36.64
N SER A 236 0.60 -3.20 -36.04
CA SER A 236 0.84 -1.76 -35.92
C SER A 236 1.90 -1.42 -34.87
N LEU A 237 2.24 -2.33 -33.95
CA LEU A 237 3.42 -2.17 -33.10
C LEU A 237 4.66 -2.49 -33.94
N VAL A 238 5.54 -1.50 -34.11
CA VAL A 238 6.68 -1.57 -35.03
C VAL A 238 8.01 -1.26 -34.33
N GLY A 239 9.09 -1.80 -34.88
CA GLY A 239 10.45 -1.40 -34.52
C GLY A 239 10.89 -0.10 -35.16
N GLU A 240 12.08 0.39 -34.80
CA GLU A 240 12.70 1.59 -35.42
C GLU A 240 12.92 1.46 -36.93
N ASN A 241 12.96 0.22 -37.46
CA ASN A 241 13.01 -0.07 -38.89
C ASN A 241 11.63 -0.04 -39.59
N ALA A 242 10.59 0.43 -38.90
CA ALA A 242 9.19 0.45 -39.33
C ALA A 242 8.61 -0.93 -39.72
N GLN A 243 9.23 -2.03 -39.29
CA GLN A 243 8.71 -3.38 -39.48
C GLN A 243 7.89 -3.83 -38.26
N PRO A 244 6.76 -4.54 -38.46
CA PRO A 244 5.95 -5.09 -37.38
C PRO A 244 6.74 -6.01 -36.46
N VAL A 245 6.42 -5.98 -35.17
CA VAL A 245 6.93 -6.96 -34.21
C VAL A 245 6.52 -8.39 -34.58
N ARG A 246 7.27 -9.39 -34.11
CA ARG A 246 7.10 -10.78 -34.53
C ARG A 246 7.07 -11.78 -33.36
N SER A 247 6.24 -12.80 -33.52
CA SER A 247 6.26 -14.00 -32.68
C SER A 247 7.58 -14.77 -32.82
N PRO A 248 8.12 -15.34 -31.73
CA PRO A 248 9.27 -16.24 -31.79
C PRO A 248 8.89 -17.65 -32.28
N PHE A 249 7.59 -17.96 -32.42
CA PHE A 249 7.09 -19.26 -32.85
C PHE A 249 6.62 -19.27 -34.31
N ALA A 250 6.32 -20.47 -34.84
CA ALA A 250 5.69 -20.63 -36.15
C ALA A 250 4.27 -20.06 -36.24
N TYR A 251 3.62 -19.86 -35.09
CA TYR A 251 2.30 -19.24 -34.95
C TYR A 251 2.38 -18.00 -34.06
N VAL A 252 1.38 -17.13 -34.12
CA VAL A 252 1.33 -15.86 -33.36
C VAL A 252 1.11 -16.04 -31.85
N HIS A 253 1.32 -17.24 -31.31
CA HIS A 253 1.24 -17.57 -29.88
C HIS A 253 1.94 -18.92 -29.63
N HIS A 254 2.17 -19.28 -28.37
CA HIS A 254 2.63 -20.62 -28.00
C HIS A 254 1.51 -21.66 -28.21
N LEU A 255 1.84 -22.85 -28.72
CA LEU A 255 0.83 -23.86 -29.11
C LEU A 255 -0.01 -24.38 -27.94
N GLU A 256 0.52 -24.40 -26.72
CA GLU A 256 -0.24 -24.82 -25.52
C GLU A 256 -1.41 -23.89 -25.19
N GLN A 257 -1.38 -22.63 -25.64
CA GLN A 257 -2.44 -21.65 -25.40
C GLN A 257 -3.49 -21.60 -26.51
N THR A 258 -3.41 -22.47 -27.53
CA THR A 258 -4.30 -22.43 -28.72
C THR A 258 -5.78 -22.48 -28.34
N GLU A 259 -6.19 -23.40 -27.47
CA GLU A 259 -7.60 -23.52 -27.06
C GLU A 259 -8.05 -22.32 -26.24
N THR A 260 -7.22 -21.86 -25.30
CA THR A 260 -7.52 -20.69 -24.46
C THR A 260 -7.68 -19.43 -25.29
N LEU A 261 -6.86 -19.24 -26.34
CA LEU A 261 -6.89 -18.07 -27.22
C LEU A 261 -7.93 -18.17 -28.34
N ARG A 262 -8.55 -19.33 -28.57
CA ARG A 262 -9.57 -19.55 -29.61
C ARG A 262 -10.72 -18.51 -29.62
N PRO A 263 -11.20 -17.98 -28.48
CA PRO A 263 -12.21 -16.92 -28.45
C PRO A 263 -11.85 -15.67 -29.25
N LEU A 264 -10.56 -15.37 -29.47
CA LEU A 264 -10.12 -14.23 -30.28
C LEU A 264 -10.69 -14.21 -31.70
N LYS A 265 -11.01 -15.39 -32.27
CA LYS A 265 -11.72 -15.52 -33.57
C LYS A 265 -13.06 -14.77 -33.59
N THR A 266 -13.71 -14.66 -32.44
CA THR A 266 -15.03 -14.02 -32.29
C THR A 266 -14.93 -12.65 -31.62
N LEU A 267 -13.97 -12.46 -30.72
CA LEU A 267 -13.82 -11.21 -29.97
C LEU A 267 -13.21 -10.08 -30.82
N LEU A 268 -12.16 -10.35 -31.61
CA LEU A 268 -11.51 -9.32 -32.43
C LEU A 268 -12.46 -8.65 -33.44
N PRO A 269 -13.33 -9.37 -34.16
CA PRO A 269 -14.30 -8.75 -35.06
C PRO A 269 -15.25 -7.75 -34.38
N ARG A 270 -15.55 -7.92 -33.09
CA ARG A 270 -16.39 -6.97 -32.32
C ARG A 270 -15.70 -5.62 -32.11
N LEU A 271 -14.38 -5.61 -32.17
CA LEU A 271 -13.54 -4.41 -32.08
C LEU A 271 -13.22 -3.82 -33.46
N GLY A 272 -13.80 -4.37 -34.54
CA GLY A 272 -13.41 -4.02 -35.90
C GLY A 272 -12.01 -4.51 -36.29
N ARG A 273 -11.46 -5.49 -35.56
CA ARG A 273 -10.14 -6.09 -35.78
C ARG A 273 -10.25 -7.51 -36.30
N SER A 274 -9.17 -8.02 -36.86
CA SER A 274 -9.07 -9.37 -37.40
C SER A 274 -7.87 -10.13 -36.82
N LEU A 275 -7.93 -11.46 -36.84
CA LEU A 275 -6.75 -12.28 -36.51
C LEU A 275 -5.57 -11.99 -37.46
N GLU A 276 -5.83 -11.55 -38.69
CA GLU A 276 -4.80 -11.17 -39.66
C GLU A 276 -4.01 -9.92 -39.28
N GLU A 277 -4.42 -9.19 -38.26
CA GLU A 277 -3.65 -8.05 -37.75
C GLU A 277 -2.75 -8.45 -36.56
N VAL A 278 -2.95 -9.63 -35.96
CA VAL A 278 -2.26 -10.06 -34.72
C VAL A 278 -0.82 -10.46 -34.99
N ALA A 279 0.13 -9.80 -34.35
CA ALA A 279 1.55 -10.14 -34.38
C ALA A 279 1.91 -11.18 -33.31
N PHE A 280 1.34 -11.06 -32.12
CA PHE A 280 1.49 -12.02 -31.03
C PHE A 280 0.32 -11.95 -30.05
N ALA A 281 0.00 -13.06 -29.39
CA ALA A 281 -0.99 -13.11 -28.32
C ALA A 281 -0.64 -14.17 -27.26
N TRP A 282 -1.04 -13.92 -26.01
CA TRP A 282 -0.94 -14.90 -24.92
C TRP A 282 -2.08 -14.68 -23.91
N SER A 283 -2.32 -15.69 -23.07
CA SER A 283 -3.32 -15.60 -21.99
C SER A 283 -2.67 -15.55 -20.62
N PHE A 284 -3.38 -14.95 -19.67
CA PHE A 284 -3.09 -15.04 -18.24
C PHE A 284 -4.38 -15.05 -17.42
N THR A 285 -4.37 -15.75 -16.29
CA THR A 285 -5.48 -15.76 -15.33
C THR A 285 -5.12 -14.99 -14.06
N THR A 286 -5.97 -14.06 -13.65
CA THR A 286 -5.80 -13.28 -12.41
C THR A 286 -6.12 -14.13 -11.17
N GLN A 287 -5.39 -13.90 -10.07
CA GLN A 287 -5.59 -14.56 -8.78
C GLN A 287 -6.95 -14.24 -8.13
N SER A 288 -7.30 -15.00 -7.09
CA SER A 288 -8.34 -14.59 -6.14
C SER A 288 -7.75 -13.54 -5.19
N THR A 289 -8.43 -12.40 -5.04
CA THR A 289 -7.92 -11.26 -4.25
C THR A 289 -8.67 -11.09 -2.94
N SER A 290 -10.00 -10.92 -2.97
CA SER A 290 -10.83 -10.71 -1.77
C SER A 290 -11.36 -12.00 -1.13
N ARG A 291 -11.31 -13.12 -1.85
CA ARG A 291 -12.05 -14.36 -1.54
C ARG A 291 -11.81 -14.91 -0.14
N GLU A 292 -10.54 -15.09 0.25
CA GLU A 292 -10.17 -15.61 1.56
C GLU A 292 -10.71 -14.73 2.70
N LEU A 293 -10.61 -13.40 2.55
CA LEU A 293 -11.11 -12.45 3.56
C LEU A 293 -12.64 -12.47 3.66
N GLU A 294 -13.33 -12.54 2.52
CA GLU A 294 -14.78 -12.71 2.46
C GLU A 294 -15.25 -14.02 3.16
N ARG A 295 -14.48 -15.10 3.02
CA ARG A 295 -14.79 -16.39 3.66
C ARG A 295 -14.52 -16.40 5.17
N LEU A 296 -13.45 -15.73 5.62
CA LEU A 296 -13.21 -15.55 7.06
C LEU A 296 -14.32 -14.72 7.71
N ARG A 297 -14.75 -13.63 7.05
CA ARG A 297 -15.94 -12.87 7.46
C ARG A 297 -17.13 -13.81 7.63
N ASP A 298 -17.48 -14.58 6.60
CA ASP A 298 -18.60 -15.52 6.67
C ASP A 298 -18.44 -16.55 7.78
N GLY A 299 -17.21 -17.02 8.03
CA GLY A 299 -16.87 -17.91 9.13
C GLY A 299 -17.18 -17.32 10.50
N LEU A 300 -16.85 -16.04 10.72
CA LEU A 300 -17.23 -15.31 11.93
C LEU A 300 -18.76 -15.26 12.13
N TYR A 301 -19.54 -15.29 11.05
CA TYR A 301 -21.01 -15.36 11.09
C TYR A 301 -21.56 -16.81 10.99
N GLY A 302 -20.71 -17.82 11.16
CA GLY A 302 -21.12 -19.22 11.22
C GLY A 302 -21.43 -19.85 9.86
N ARG A 303 -20.85 -19.31 8.78
CA ARG A 303 -21.08 -19.75 7.39
C ARG A 303 -19.78 -20.15 6.69
N GLY A 304 -19.90 -20.93 5.62
CA GLY A 304 -18.77 -21.30 4.77
C GLY A 304 -17.77 -22.26 5.43
N PRO A 305 -16.58 -22.44 4.83
CA PRO A 305 -15.57 -23.39 5.29
C PRO A 305 -15.07 -23.13 6.72
N PHE A 306 -15.08 -21.86 7.13
CA PHE A 306 -14.59 -21.41 8.44
C PHE A 306 -15.73 -21.18 9.45
N ALA A 307 -16.91 -21.76 9.25
CA ALA A 307 -18.09 -21.58 10.12
C ALA A 307 -17.83 -21.91 11.61
N TRP A 308 -16.82 -22.73 11.90
CA TRP A 308 -16.40 -23.05 13.26
C TRP A 308 -15.87 -21.84 14.04
N LEU A 309 -15.39 -20.78 13.36
CA LEU A 309 -14.93 -19.54 13.99
C LEU A 309 -16.00 -18.91 14.87
N ALA A 310 -17.28 -18.94 14.46
CA ALA A 310 -18.37 -18.39 15.25
C ALA A 310 -18.54 -19.08 16.63
N GLY A 311 -18.17 -20.36 16.72
CA GLY A 311 -18.21 -21.13 17.96
C GLY A 311 -16.96 -20.97 18.81
N GLU A 312 -15.77 -20.91 18.21
CA GLU A 312 -14.49 -20.77 18.93
C GLU A 312 -14.19 -19.33 19.35
N TYR A 313 -14.71 -18.35 18.61
CA TYR A 313 -14.58 -16.92 18.87
C TYR A 313 -15.95 -16.28 19.10
N PRO A 314 -16.69 -16.66 20.15
CA PRO A 314 -17.96 -16.02 20.48
C PRO A 314 -17.74 -14.54 20.78
N VAL A 315 -18.67 -13.68 20.40
CA VAL A 315 -18.58 -12.22 20.65
C VAL A 315 -18.57 -11.97 22.15
N GLU A 316 -17.42 -11.55 22.68
CA GLU A 316 -17.23 -11.19 24.08
C GLU A 316 -16.62 -9.79 24.19
N VAL A 317 -17.32 -8.91 24.89
CA VAL A 317 -16.88 -7.55 25.20
C VAL A 317 -16.55 -7.48 26.68
N ARG A 318 -15.29 -7.16 27.00
CA ARG A 318 -14.81 -6.97 28.37
C ARG A 318 -14.49 -5.50 28.58
N LEU A 319 -15.11 -4.87 29.57
CA LEU A 319 -14.82 -3.47 29.89
C LEU A 319 -13.59 -3.38 30.78
N ASP A 320 -12.79 -2.35 30.54
CA ASP A 320 -11.64 -2.04 31.37
C ASP A 320 -12.07 -1.14 32.54
N VAL A 321 -11.56 -1.43 33.74
CA VAL A 321 -11.73 -0.55 34.90
C VAL A 321 -10.93 0.73 34.66
N LEU A 322 -11.57 1.89 34.76
CA LEU A 322 -10.94 3.18 34.42
C LEU A 322 -10.62 4.04 35.64
N ARG A 323 -10.99 3.59 36.85
CA ARG A 323 -10.83 4.33 38.09
C ARG A 323 -10.04 3.54 39.11
N ASP A 324 -9.18 4.22 39.88
CA ASP A 324 -8.34 3.59 40.91
C ASP A 324 -9.16 3.14 42.14
N GLY A 325 -10.36 3.70 42.31
CA GLY A 325 -11.31 3.34 43.34
C GLY A 325 -12.66 4.00 43.09
N TRP A 326 -13.72 3.39 43.63
CA TRP A 326 -15.10 3.82 43.46
C TRP A 326 -15.92 3.54 44.74
N ALA A 327 -16.99 4.30 44.93
CA ALA A 327 -17.96 4.01 45.99
C ALA A 327 -18.92 2.89 45.58
N ALA A 328 -19.58 2.24 46.55
CA ALA A 328 -20.60 1.25 46.26
C ALA A 328 -21.73 1.86 45.39
N GLY A 329 -22.01 1.24 44.24
CA GLY A 329 -23.00 1.71 43.26
C GLY A 329 -22.49 2.78 42.28
N GLU A 330 -21.22 3.16 42.35
CA GLU A 330 -20.57 3.98 41.32
C GLU A 330 -20.02 3.09 40.21
N ASN A 331 -20.24 3.48 38.95
CA ASN A 331 -19.80 2.72 37.78
C ASN A 331 -18.31 2.99 37.49
N PRO A 332 -17.41 1.99 37.63
CA PRO A 332 -15.97 2.18 37.47
C PRO A 332 -15.50 2.10 36.00
N PHE A 333 -16.38 1.76 35.07
CA PHE A 333 -16.07 1.55 33.66
C PHE A 333 -16.25 2.79 32.78
N VAL A 334 -16.73 3.90 33.37
CA VAL A 334 -17.00 5.16 32.66
C VAL A 334 -16.15 6.30 33.21
N VAL A 335 -15.64 7.16 32.31
CA VAL A 335 -14.99 8.43 32.67
C VAL A 335 -15.78 9.58 32.05
N LYS A 336 -16.30 10.49 32.87
CA LYS A 336 -17.05 11.66 32.39
C LYS A 336 -16.16 12.57 31.54
N ALA A 337 -16.74 13.18 30.51
CA ALA A 337 -16.01 13.92 29.49
C ALA A 337 -15.24 15.14 30.05
N ASP A 338 -15.74 15.77 31.11
CA ASP A 338 -15.05 16.86 31.81
C ASP A 338 -13.80 16.37 32.55
N ALA A 339 -13.89 15.25 33.27
CA ALA A 339 -12.74 14.60 33.90
C ALA A 339 -11.73 14.11 32.85
N LEU A 340 -12.21 13.54 31.74
CA LEU A 340 -11.40 13.09 30.61
C LEU A 340 -10.64 14.25 29.96
N ALA A 341 -11.30 15.38 29.71
CA ALA A 341 -10.67 16.57 29.12
C ALA A 341 -9.52 17.11 29.99
N VAL A 342 -9.69 17.10 31.31
CA VAL A 342 -8.63 17.48 32.26
C VAL A 342 -7.49 16.45 32.24
N ALA A 343 -7.82 15.16 32.29
CA ALA A 343 -6.85 14.07 32.34
C ALA A 343 -5.98 13.96 31.07
N LEU A 344 -6.57 14.26 29.90
CA LEU A 344 -5.90 14.13 28.61
C LEU A 344 -5.09 15.37 28.21
N ARG A 345 -5.21 16.49 28.92
CA ARG A 345 -4.50 17.73 28.56
C ARG A 345 -2.99 17.55 28.35
N PRO A 346 -2.23 16.83 29.22
CA PRO A 346 -0.80 16.62 28.98
C PRO A 346 -0.51 15.87 27.67
N LEU A 347 -1.33 14.87 27.33
CA LEU A 347 -1.22 14.14 26.08
C LEU A 347 -1.59 15.05 24.89
N ALA A 348 -2.66 15.82 25.01
CA ALA A 348 -3.06 16.78 23.98
C ALA A 348 -1.97 17.82 23.72
N SER A 349 -1.35 18.38 24.76
CA SER A 349 -0.21 19.29 24.61
C SER A 349 1.00 18.62 23.97
N ALA A 350 1.30 17.36 24.32
CA ALA A 350 2.40 16.61 23.73
C ALA A 350 2.17 16.28 22.23
N PHE A 351 0.95 15.89 21.85
CA PHE A 351 0.63 15.47 20.48
C PHE A 351 0.24 16.62 19.54
N LEU A 352 -0.51 17.61 20.04
CA LEU A 352 -1.02 18.72 19.22
C LEU A 352 -0.11 19.96 19.27
N GLY A 353 0.68 20.10 20.33
CA GLY A 353 1.67 21.16 20.52
C GLY A 353 1.08 22.54 20.84
N ASP A 354 0.27 23.09 19.94
CA ASP A 354 -0.25 24.46 20.06
C ASP A 354 -1.45 24.56 21.01
N GLU A 355 -1.40 25.50 21.95
CA GLU A 355 -2.42 25.65 22.99
C GLU A 355 -3.81 26.02 22.43
N GLU A 356 -3.92 26.80 21.36
CA GLU A 356 -5.22 27.14 20.77
C GLU A 356 -5.87 25.90 20.12
N VAL A 357 -5.05 25.02 19.54
CA VAL A 357 -5.49 23.73 18.96
C VAL A 357 -5.91 22.77 20.07
N VAL A 358 -5.14 22.71 21.17
CA VAL A 358 -5.48 21.91 22.37
C VAL A 358 -6.80 22.38 22.95
N GLU A 359 -6.97 23.68 23.21
CA GLU A 359 -8.21 24.24 23.77
C GLU A 359 -9.41 24.01 22.85
N ALA A 360 -9.28 24.22 21.54
CA ALA A 360 -10.36 23.94 20.60
C ALA A 360 -10.75 22.46 20.58
N THR A 361 -9.78 21.56 20.72
CA THR A 361 -10.03 20.11 20.83
C THR A 361 -10.77 19.80 22.12
N LEU A 362 -10.31 20.30 23.27
CA LEU A 362 -10.95 20.07 24.57
C LEU A 362 -12.35 20.71 24.65
N GLU A 363 -12.55 21.91 24.09
CA GLU A 363 -13.86 22.59 24.04
C GLU A 363 -14.90 21.73 23.30
N SER A 364 -14.48 21.00 22.26
CA SER A 364 -15.37 20.12 21.50
C SER A 364 -15.99 19.00 22.36
N PHE A 365 -15.36 18.61 23.48
CA PHE A 365 -15.88 17.59 24.39
C PHE A 365 -17.12 18.05 25.17
N ARG A 366 -17.53 19.32 25.08
CA ARG A 366 -18.85 19.75 25.60
C ARG A 366 -20.02 18.96 25.00
N TYR A 367 -19.82 18.41 23.79
CA TYR A 367 -20.80 17.58 23.10
C TYR A 367 -20.74 16.09 23.49
N ALA A 368 -19.74 15.68 24.26
CA ALA A 368 -19.59 14.31 24.79
C ALA A 368 -20.12 14.22 26.24
N ASP A 369 -20.52 13.01 26.64
CA ASP A 369 -20.95 12.71 28.02
C ASP A 369 -19.87 11.96 28.80
N TYR A 370 -19.40 10.83 28.27
CA TYR A 370 -18.37 10.00 28.88
C TYR A 370 -17.62 9.16 27.85
N ALA A 371 -16.52 8.57 28.27
CA ALA A 371 -15.76 7.58 27.53
C ALA A 371 -15.71 6.24 28.27
N VAL A 372 -15.50 5.18 27.48
CA VAL A 372 -15.37 3.79 27.92
C VAL A 372 -14.18 3.16 27.18
N MET A 373 -13.48 2.23 27.82
CA MET A 373 -12.48 1.40 27.16
C MET A 373 -12.77 -0.06 27.44
N GLY A 374 -12.31 -0.92 26.54
CA GLY A 374 -12.48 -2.36 26.70
C GLY A 374 -11.73 -3.14 25.64
N ARG A 375 -11.99 -4.44 25.63
CA ARG A 375 -11.33 -5.40 24.75
C ARG A 375 -12.36 -6.36 24.14
N ILE A 376 -12.11 -6.74 22.89
CA ILE A 376 -12.87 -7.75 22.16
C ILE A 376 -11.91 -8.87 21.75
N ALA A 377 -12.29 -10.12 22.00
CA ALA A 377 -11.53 -11.26 21.51
C ALA A 377 -11.59 -11.34 19.98
N THR A 378 -10.44 -11.41 19.31
CA THR A 378 -10.31 -11.50 17.84
C THR A 378 -9.39 -12.67 17.45
N PRO A 379 -9.68 -13.40 16.35
CA PRO A 379 -8.74 -14.37 15.82
C PRO A 379 -7.52 -13.66 15.19
N GLN A 380 -6.33 -14.00 15.68
CA GLN A 380 -5.05 -13.49 15.19
C GLN A 380 -4.40 -14.55 14.30
N LEU A 381 -4.34 -14.28 13.00
CA LEU A 381 -3.73 -15.18 12.01
C LEU A 381 -2.25 -14.85 11.77
N LEU A 382 -1.81 -13.66 12.20
CA LEU A 382 -0.43 -13.20 12.09
C LEU A 382 0.31 -13.46 13.41
N ARG A 383 1.06 -14.56 13.48
CA ARG A 383 1.81 -14.96 14.67
C ARG A 383 3.29 -14.64 14.53
N GLY A 384 3.90 -14.14 15.60
CA GLY A 384 5.30 -13.75 15.61
C GLY A 384 5.66 -12.74 14.49
N LEU A 385 6.95 -12.70 14.13
CA LEU A 385 7.48 -11.72 13.17
C LEU A 385 7.53 -12.24 11.73
N GLU A 386 7.66 -13.55 11.51
CA GLU A 386 7.92 -14.11 10.16
C GLU A 386 6.69 -14.76 9.49
N GLU A 387 5.63 -15.08 10.25
CA GLU A 387 4.51 -15.86 9.72
C GLU A 387 3.48 -15.01 8.97
N THR A 388 2.90 -15.60 7.93
CA THR A 388 1.82 -15.04 7.10
C THR A 388 0.54 -15.85 7.32
N TRP A 389 -0.59 -15.45 6.73
CA TRP A 389 -1.81 -16.25 6.81
C TRP A 389 -1.59 -17.63 6.18
N ASP A 390 -2.04 -18.67 6.88
CA ASP A 390 -2.04 -20.06 6.42
C ASP A 390 -3.48 -20.61 6.51
N LEU A 391 -4.12 -20.70 5.35
CA LEU A 391 -5.54 -21.00 5.18
C LEU A 391 -5.71 -22.08 4.13
N ASP A 392 -6.59 -23.04 4.43
CA ASP A 392 -7.09 -24.01 3.46
C ASP A 392 -8.61 -23.91 3.36
N GLU A 393 -9.04 -23.23 2.29
CA GLU A 393 -10.43 -23.02 1.93
C GLU A 393 -11.22 -24.29 1.59
N ASN A 394 -10.55 -25.40 1.26
CA ASN A 394 -11.20 -26.66 0.90
C ASN A 394 -11.50 -27.51 2.14
N THR A 395 -10.58 -27.51 3.11
CA THR A 395 -10.74 -28.26 4.36
C THR A 395 -11.34 -27.41 5.49
N GLY A 396 -11.29 -26.09 5.37
CA GLY A 396 -11.66 -25.15 6.43
C GLY A 396 -10.58 -25.00 7.50
N ALA A 397 -9.36 -25.48 7.26
CA ALA A 397 -8.26 -25.35 8.21
C ALA A 397 -7.67 -23.93 8.19
N ALA A 398 -7.36 -23.40 9.36
CA ALA A 398 -6.67 -22.12 9.54
C ALA A 398 -5.73 -22.20 10.74
N VAL A 399 -4.57 -21.57 10.63
CA VAL A 399 -3.64 -21.42 11.75
C VAL A 399 -3.83 -20.05 12.38
N LEU A 400 -4.25 -20.01 13.65
CA LEU A 400 -4.56 -18.77 14.37
C LEU A 400 -4.44 -18.94 15.88
N GLU A 401 -4.41 -17.82 16.60
CA GLU A 401 -4.44 -17.75 18.05
C GLU A 401 -5.42 -16.67 18.55
N PRO A 402 -5.91 -16.75 19.80
CA PRO A 402 -6.70 -15.67 20.38
C PRO A 402 -5.86 -14.44 20.66
N ALA A 403 -6.39 -13.26 20.31
CA ALA A 403 -5.84 -11.98 20.70
C ALA A 403 -6.94 -11.03 21.19
N ASP A 404 -6.52 -9.96 21.87
CA ASP A 404 -7.40 -8.87 22.27
C ASP A 404 -7.30 -7.70 21.29
N LEU A 405 -8.46 -7.19 20.88
CA LEU A 405 -8.62 -5.92 20.19
C LEU A 405 -9.04 -4.85 21.21
N PRO A 406 -8.12 -3.99 21.67
CA PRO A 406 -8.45 -2.92 22.60
C PRO A 406 -9.14 -1.77 21.87
N PHE A 407 -10.19 -1.23 22.49
CA PHE A 407 -10.96 -0.10 21.95
C PHE A 407 -11.13 1.01 22.99
N LEU A 408 -11.35 2.23 22.49
CA LEU A 408 -11.79 3.39 23.26
C LEU A 408 -13.02 3.96 22.56
N VAL A 409 -14.10 4.22 23.28
CA VAL A 409 -15.31 4.85 22.74
C VAL A 409 -15.66 6.12 23.51
N VAL A 410 -16.09 7.15 22.80
CA VAL A 410 -16.65 8.38 23.35
C VAL A 410 -18.13 8.47 23.01
N ILE A 411 -18.96 8.58 24.04
CA ILE A 411 -20.43 8.63 23.93
C ILE A 411 -20.90 10.09 23.85
N PRO A 412 -21.76 10.45 22.87
CA PRO A 412 -22.33 11.78 22.77
C PRO A 412 -23.25 12.12 23.94
N ARG A 413 -23.31 13.39 24.29
CA ARG A 413 -24.31 13.94 25.21
C ARG A 413 -25.68 14.00 24.54
N ALA A 414 -26.71 13.49 25.22
CA ALA A 414 -28.08 13.57 24.73
C ALA A 414 -28.53 15.03 24.56
N ARG A 415 -29.17 15.32 23.42
CA ARG A 415 -29.78 16.61 23.06
C ARG A 415 -31.12 16.35 22.36
N PRO A 416 -32.17 15.88 23.08
CA PRO A 416 -33.43 15.45 22.47
C PRO A 416 -34.14 16.55 21.68
N GLU A 417 -33.96 17.82 22.06
CA GLU A 417 -34.46 19.00 21.35
C GLU A 417 -33.87 19.16 19.95
N ARG A 418 -32.73 18.49 19.68
CA ARG A 418 -32.08 18.39 18.36
C ARG A 418 -32.30 17.03 17.70
N GLY A 419 -33.07 16.14 18.32
CA GLY A 419 -33.23 14.76 17.86
C GLY A 419 -32.03 13.86 18.13
N ILE A 420 -31.13 14.25 19.04
CA ILE A 420 -29.91 13.50 19.38
C ILE A 420 -30.12 12.78 20.72
N GLY A 421 -29.97 11.45 20.71
CA GLY A 421 -30.04 10.62 21.90
C GLY A 421 -29.74 9.15 21.57
N PRO A 422 -29.54 8.30 22.58
CA PRO A 422 -29.23 6.88 22.38
C PRO A 422 -30.41 6.12 21.73
N PRO A 423 -30.21 4.96 21.09
CA PRO A 423 -28.92 4.43 20.71
C PRO A 423 -28.29 5.30 19.61
N TYR A 424 -27.04 5.70 19.80
CA TYR A 424 -26.29 6.53 18.88
C TYR A 424 -25.79 5.70 17.69
N PRO A 425 -25.68 6.31 16.48
CA PRO A 425 -24.78 5.81 15.45
C PRO A 425 -23.33 5.87 15.95
N VAL A 426 -22.49 5.00 15.39
CA VAL A 426 -21.07 4.92 15.76
C VAL A 426 -20.19 5.07 14.53
N ALA A 427 -19.13 5.87 14.64
CA ALA A 427 -18.06 5.97 13.66
C ALA A 427 -16.79 5.32 14.22
N ILE A 428 -16.37 4.23 13.58
CA ILE A 428 -15.10 3.56 13.84
C ILE A 428 -13.99 4.38 13.20
N TYR A 429 -13.02 4.81 14.00
CA TYR A 429 -11.81 5.50 13.59
C TYR A 429 -10.63 4.54 13.57
N LEU A 430 -9.91 4.49 12.46
CA LEU A 430 -8.65 3.78 12.31
C LEU A 430 -7.48 4.78 12.15
N HIS A 431 -6.46 4.64 13.00
CA HIS A 431 -5.29 5.53 13.05
C HIS A 431 -4.28 5.26 11.92
N GLY A 432 -3.36 6.20 11.72
CA GLY A 432 -2.23 6.09 10.78
C GLY A 432 -1.10 5.17 11.28
N THR A 433 -0.04 5.04 10.47
CA THR A 433 1.17 4.28 10.86
C THR A 433 1.84 4.91 12.08
N GLY A 434 2.15 4.08 13.06
CA GLY A 434 2.72 4.47 14.36
C GLY A 434 1.68 5.01 15.35
N GLY A 435 0.42 5.11 14.92
CA GLY A 435 -0.68 5.66 15.70
C GLY A 435 -1.29 4.70 16.73
N SER A 436 -2.36 5.17 17.38
CA SER A 436 -3.13 4.40 18.37
C SER A 436 -4.59 4.82 18.43
N ARG A 437 -5.41 4.04 19.14
CA ARG A 437 -6.81 4.35 19.43
C ARG A 437 -7.05 5.72 20.08
N VAL A 438 -6.03 6.31 20.71
CA VAL A 438 -6.11 7.63 21.37
C VAL A 438 -6.36 8.75 20.37
N GLU A 439 -5.90 8.62 19.14
CA GLU A 439 -6.13 9.62 18.08
C GLU A 439 -7.61 9.87 17.81
N ALA A 440 -8.49 8.88 18.06
CA ALA A 440 -9.93 9.05 17.94
C ALA A 440 -10.48 10.22 18.77
N LEU A 441 -9.82 10.55 19.89
CA LEU A 441 -10.18 11.66 20.77
C LEU A 441 -10.05 13.03 20.09
N GLY A 442 -9.16 13.17 19.10
CA GLY A 442 -9.01 14.39 18.31
C GLY A 442 -10.22 14.72 17.43
N PHE A 443 -11.08 13.72 17.17
CA PHE A 443 -12.27 13.84 16.33
C PHE A 443 -13.58 13.64 17.11
N ALA A 444 -13.52 12.95 18.25
CA ALA A 444 -14.67 12.49 19.01
C ALA A 444 -15.64 13.61 19.41
N GLY A 445 -15.14 14.71 19.99
CA GLY A 445 -16.01 15.82 20.39
C GLY A 445 -16.72 16.48 19.21
N GLN A 446 -16.04 16.60 18.06
CA GLN A 446 -16.61 17.18 16.84
C GLN A 446 -17.64 16.26 16.18
N LEU A 447 -17.46 14.94 16.22
CA LEU A 447 -18.48 13.99 15.75
C LEU A 447 -19.64 13.84 16.73
N ALA A 448 -19.39 13.94 18.05
CA ALA A 448 -20.41 13.97 19.08
C ALA A 448 -21.36 15.17 18.92
N LYS A 449 -20.90 16.29 18.34
CA LYS A 449 -21.74 17.42 17.90
C LYS A 449 -22.88 16.95 17.00
N TRP A 450 -22.60 16.02 16.08
CA TRP A 450 -23.57 15.41 15.17
C TRP A 450 -24.37 14.25 15.77
N GLY A 451 -24.17 13.93 17.06
CA GLY A 451 -24.80 12.80 17.73
C GLY A 451 -24.21 11.45 17.33
N ILE A 452 -22.95 11.42 16.89
CA ILE A 452 -22.25 10.21 16.47
C ILE A 452 -21.21 9.86 17.54
N ALA A 453 -21.29 8.65 18.07
CA ALA A 453 -20.26 8.10 18.95
C ALA A 453 -19.01 7.77 18.15
N THR A 454 -17.82 8.01 18.71
CA THR A 454 -16.56 7.70 18.03
C THR A 454 -15.84 6.59 18.77
N ILE A 455 -15.44 5.54 18.06
CA ILE A 455 -14.68 4.43 18.60
C ILE A 455 -13.32 4.32 17.90
N GLY A 456 -12.23 4.38 18.66
CA GLY A 456 -10.87 4.08 18.19
C GLY A 456 -10.45 2.67 18.58
N VAL A 457 -9.61 2.04 17.76
CA VAL A 457 -9.01 0.73 18.04
C VAL A 457 -7.51 0.76 17.76
N ASP A 458 -6.75 -0.08 18.43
CA ASP A 458 -5.38 -0.36 18.01
C ASP A 458 -5.39 -1.46 16.95
N LEU A 459 -4.95 -1.10 15.75
CA LEU A 459 -4.69 -2.08 14.70
C LEU A 459 -3.59 -3.06 15.13
N VAL A 460 -3.49 -4.19 14.43
CA VAL A 460 -2.42 -5.18 14.67
C VAL A 460 -1.05 -4.48 14.68
N MET A 461 -0.20 -4.82 15.66
CA MET A 461 1.15 -4.25 15.83
C MET A 461 1.19 -2.78 16.23
N HIS A 462 0.09 -2.16 16.65
CA HIS A 462 0.03 -0.74 16.98
C HIS A 462 -0.41 -0.46 18.41
N GLY A 463 -0.25 0.82 18.78
CA GLY A 463 -0.85 1.44 19.94
C GLY A 463 0.10 2.39 20.65
N LEU A 464 -0.34 2.93 21.79
CA LEU A 464 0.37 4.03 22.45
C LEU A 464 1.62 3.52 23.18
N VAL A 465 2.79 3.80 22.63
CA VAL A 465 4.08 3.64 23.30
C VAL A 465 4.62 5.03 23.64
N VAL A 466 4.98 5.23 24.91
CA VAL A 466 5.56 6.48 25.41
C VAL A 466 6.89 6.20 26.09
N PRO A 467 7.87 7.12 26.00
CA PRO A 467 9.14 7.00 26.72
C PRO A 467 8.94 6.79 28.23
N ASP A 468 9.83 6.03 28.88
CA ASP A 468 9.70 5.64 30.30
C ASP A 468 9.58 6.82 31.27
N ASP A 469 10.31 7.90 31.01
CA ASP A 469 10.26 9.12 31.82
C ASP A 469 8.91 9.82 31.71
N LEU A 470 8.37 9.93 30.50
CA LEU A 470 7.03 10.47 30.26
C LEU A 470 5.94 9.55 30.80
N ARG A 471 6.13 8.23 30.70
CA ARG A 471 5.21 7.20 31.21
C ARG A 471 4.95 7.38 32.69
N GLU A 472 6.01 7.50 33.49
CA GLU A 472 5.89 7.65 34.94
C GLU A 472 5.24 8.99 35.33
N ILE A 473 5.54 10.07 34.60
CA ILE A 473 4.89 11.37 34.80
C ILE A 473 3.39 11.28 34.50
N LEU A 474 3.02 10.72 33.35
CA LEU A 474 1.63 10.54 32.94
C LEU A 474 0.84 9.73 33.97
N LEU A 475 1.35 8.56 34.36
CA LEU A 475 0.69 7.69 35.33
C LEU A 475 0.59 8.35 36.72
N SER A 476 1.61 9.09 37.15
CA SER A 476 1.58 9.84 38.42
C SER A 476 0.48 10.91 38.42
N MET A 477 0.35 11.67 37.33
CA MET A 477 -0.71 12.69 37.18
C MET A 477 -2.11 12.05 37.16
N LEU A 478 -2.28 10.97 36.40
CA LEU A 478 -3.55 10.26 36.30
C LEU A 478 -3.97 9.65 37.65
N ARG A 479 -3.03 9.01 38.38
CA ARG A 479 -3.27 8.51 39.74
C ARG A 479 -3.64 9.63 40.72
N GLY A 480 -3.03 10.81 40.58
CA GLY A 480 -3.39 11.99 41.37
C GLY A 480 -4.85 12.44 41.19
N SER A 481 -5.48 12.06 40.08
CA SER A 481 -6.88 12.32 39.75
C SER A 481 -7.79 11.09 39.91
N GLY A 482 -7.26 9.96 40.42
CA GLY A 482 -7.98 8.69 40.56
C GLY A 482 -8.21 7.93 39.25
N LEU A 483 -7.46 8.26 38.19
CA LEU A 483 -7.55 7.71 36.84
C LEU A 483 -6.29 6.91 36.43
N GLY A 484 -5.53 6.39 37.40
CA GLY A 484 -4.37 5.54 37.12
C GLY A 484 -4.73 4.32 36.26
N ALA A 485 -5.81 3.63 36.59
CA ALA A 485 -6.33 2.48 35.83
C ALA A 485 -6.69 2.83 34.37
N PHE A 486 -7.21 4.04 34.12
CA PHE A 486 -7.41 4.56 32.76
C PHE A 486 -6.07 4.69 32.01
N GLY A 487 -5.04 5.24 32.67
CA GLY A 487 -3.68 5.31 32.12
C GLY A 487 -3.08 3.94 31.81
N ASP A 488 -3.22 2.98 32.73
CA ASP A 488 -2.75 1.60 32.53
C ASP A 488 -3.48 0.91 31.37
N SER A 489 -4.80 1.13 31.22
CA SER A 489 -5.55 0.65 30.06
C SER A 489 -5.01 1.28 28.77
N LEU A 490 -4.84 2.61 28.70
CA LEU A 490 -4.32 3.31 27.52
C LEU A 490 -2.98 2.75 27.02
N LEU A 491 -2.07 2.43 27.94
CA LEU A 491 -0.73 1.90 27.63
C LEU A 491 -0.74 0.40 27.33
N SER A 492 -1.81 -0.33 27.68
CA SER A 492 -2.00 -1.70 27.23
C SER A 492 -2.40 -1.71 25.75
N ASN A 493 -1.50 -2.20 24.90
CA ASN A 493 -1.62 -2.08 23.45
C ASN A 493 -1.14 -3.35 22.71
N ARG A 494 -1.09 -3.28 21.37
CA ARG A 494 -0.71 -4.39 20.47
C ARG A 494 0.65 -4.15 19.79
N ALA A 495 1.43 -3.14 20.18
CA ALA A 495 2.75 -2.88 19.62
C ALA A 495 3.72 -4.03 19.97
N VAL A 496 4.69 -4.28 19.10
CA VAL A 496 5.63 -5.40 19.23
C VAL A 496 7.06 -4.88 19.14
N ASP A 497 7.97 -5.44 19.93
CA ASP A 497 9.41 -5.17 19.87
C ASP A 497 10.00 -6.00 18.72
N ILE A 498 10.47 -5.32 17.66
CA ILE A 498 10.99 -5.97 16.46
C ILE A 498 12.52 -5.98 16.38
N ASN A 499 13.21 -5.21 17.22
CA ASN A 499 14.67 -5.11 17.24
C ASN A 499 15.32 -5.74 18.50
N GLY A 500 14.50 -6.17 19.47
CA GLY A 500 14.91 -6.85 20.69
C GLY A 500 15.53 -5.93 21.74
N ASP A 501 15.24 -4.62 21.72
CA ASP A 501 15.77 -3.66 22.69
C ASP A 501 14.95 -3.56 23.99
N GLY A 502 13.80 -4.24 24.04
CA GLY A 502 12.87 -4.26 25.17
C GLY A 502 11.78 -3.18 25.12
N VAL A 503 11.77 -2.33 24.10
CA VAL A 503 10.77 -1.29 23.86
C VAL A 503 9.93 -1.68 22.64
N PRO A 504 8.59 -1.77 22.75
CA PRO A 504 7.76 -2.06 21.59
C PRO A 504 7.81 -0.96 20.53
N ASP A 505 7.86 -1.36 19.26
CA ASP A 505 7.82 -0.47 18.10
C ASP A 505 6.37 -0.30 17.62
N PRO A 506 5.75 0.90 17.75
CA PRO A 506 4.42 1.14 17.20
C PRO A 506 4.42 0.97 15.69
N ALA A 507 3.54 0.12 15.13
CA ALA A 507 3.55 -0.32 13.73
C ALA A 507 4.68 -1.27 13.31
N GLY A 508 5.48 -1.74 14.28
CA GLY A 508 6.59 -2.66 14.03
C GLY A 508 6.14 -3.86 13.21
N ASN A 509 6.80 -4.08 12.07
CA ASN A 509 6.55 -5.19 11.15
C ASN A 509 5.14 -5.22 10.50
N PHE A 510 4.38 -4.11 10.58
CA PHE A 510 3.19 -3.94 9.75
C PHE A 510 3.58 -3.71 8.30
N TRP A 511 4.52 -2.78 8.10
CA TRP A 511 5.23 -2.59 6.85
C TRP A 511 6.55 -3.32 6.93
N THR A 512 6.86 -4.14 5.94
CA THR A 512 8.11 -4.89 5.91
C THR A 512 8.41 -5.28 4.47
N TYR A 513 9.67 -5.57 4.21
CA TYR A 513 10.12 -6.07 2.91
C TYR A 513 9.46 -7.44 2.58
N ASP A 514 8.99 -8.19 3.58
CA ASP A 514 8.15 -9.36 3.37
C ASP A 514 6.74 -8.92 2.96
N VAL A 515 6.56 -8.72 1.67
CA VAL A 515 5.31 -8.20 1.11
C VAL A 515 4.08 -9.07 1.39
N PHE A 516 4.25 -10.39 1.64
CA PHE A 516 3.15 -11.25 2.07
C PHE A 516 2.73 -10.95 3.51
N ARG A 517 3.68 -10.60 4.38
CA ARG A 517 3.41 -10.16 5.75
C ARG A 517 2.69 -8.83 5.76
N ALA A 518 3.14 -7.86 4.96
CA ALA A 518 2.49 -6.56 4.85
C ALA A 518 1.06 -6.66 4.29
N ARG A 519 0.87 -7.48 3.25
CA ARG A 519 -0.46 -7.85 2.71
C ARG A 519 -1.39 -8.36 3.80
N ASP A 520 -0.93 -9.34 4.57
CA ASP A 520 -1.75 -9.99 5.58
C ASP A 520 -1.96 -9.10 6.84
N ALA A 521 -1.07 -8.15 7.12
CA ALA A 521 -1.25 -7.13 8.16
C ALA A 521 -2.45 -6.22 7.87
N VAL A 522 -2.60 -5.77 6.62
CA VAL A 522 -3.79 -5.01 6.18
C VAL A 522 -5.06 -5.85 6.35
N ARG A 523 -5.00 -7.12 5.95
CA ARG A 523 -6.15 -8.05 6.01
C ARG A 523 -6.53 -8.40 7.44
N GLN A 524 -5.57 -8.53 8.36
CA GLN A 524 -5.81 -8.70 9.79
C GLN A 524 -6.49 -7.46 10.38
N GLY A 525 -6.05 -6.25 10.01
CA GLY A 525 -6.74 -5.03 10.41
C GLY A 525 -8.21 -5.01 9.94
N ALA A 526 -8.47 -5.47 8.71
CA ALA A 526 -9.84 -5.56 8.20
C ALA A 526 -10.68 -6.63 8.94
N LEU A 527 -10.08 -7.76 9.31
CA LEU A 527 -10.73 -8.80 10.13
C LEU A 527 -11.06 -8.28 11.53
N ASP A 528 -10.16 -7.50 12.14
CA ASP A 528 -10.38 -6.84 13.44
C ASP A 528 -11.56 -5.87 13.37
N VAL A 529 -11.73 -5.13 12.26
CA VAL A 529 -12.92 -4.28 12.03
C VAL A 529 -14.20 -5.10 11.97
N MET A 530 -14.22 -6.22 11.23
CA MET A 530 -15.40 -7.11 11.19
C MET A 530 -15.73 -7.62 12.58
N ARG A 531 -14.70 -7.93 13.37
CA ARG A 531 -14.89 -8.41 14.72
C ARG A 531 -15.50 -7.34 15.63
N LEU A 532 -15.05 -6.10 15.50
CA LEU A 532 -15.66 -4.96 16.17
C LEU A 532 -17.11 -4.74 15.74
N VAL A 533 -17.41 -4.88 14.44
CA VAL A 533 -18.78 -4.76 13.91
C VAL A 533 -19.70 -5.81 14.54
N GLN A 534 -19.26 -7.07 14.67
CA GLN A 534 -20.03 -8.10 15.38
C GLN A 534 -20.31 -7.74 16.83
N ALA A 535 -19.32 -7.18 17.53
CA ALA A 535 -19.48 -6.71 18.91
C ALA A 535 -20.52 -5.58 19.01
N LEU A 536 -20.43 -4.58 18.13
CA LEU A 536 -21.39 -3.48 18.08
C LEU A 536 -22.81 -3.96 17.75
N ARG A 537 -22.95 -5.00 16.92
CA ARG A 537 -24.26 -5.60 16.60
C ARG A 537 -24.83 -6.47 17.73
N ALA A 538 -24.00 -6.94 18.66
CA ALA A 538 -24.47 -7.63 19.85
C ALA A 538 -25.14 -6.67 20.87
N PHE A 539 -24.98 -5.36 20.72
CA PHE A 539 -25.70 -4.34 21.49
C PHE A 539 -27.13 -4.14 20.98
N ASP A 540 -27.90 -5.23 20.98
CA ASP A 540 -29.20 -5.35 20.32
C ASP A 540 -30.40 -5.00 21.23
N GLY A 541 -30.14 -4.55 22.45
CA GLY A 541 -31.16 -4.27 23.47
C GLY A 541 -31.76 -5.51 24.12
N LYS A 542 -31.17 -6.70 23.90
CA LYS A 542 -31.65 -7.97 24.47
C LYS A 542 -30.53 -8.79 25.11
N THR A 543 -29.33 -8.74 24.53
CA THR A 543 -28.17 -9.49 24.99
C THR A 543 -27.75 -8.98 26.36
N PRO A 544 -27.75 -9.82 27.41
CA PRO A 544 -27.32 -9.39 28.72
C PRO A 544 -25.80 -9.44 28.84
N TRP A 545 -25.24 -8.61 29.73
CA TRP A 545 -23.85 -8.72 30.18
C TRP A 545 -23.74 -8.51 31.69
N SER A 546 -22.58 -8.88 32.23
CA SER A 546 -22.22 -8.72 33.62
C SER A 546 -20.72 -8.45 33.70
N GLN A 547 -20.34 -7.29 34.21
CA GLN A 547 -18.97 -6.83 34.37
C GLN A 547 -18.68 -6.69 35.87
N ASP A 548 -17.73 -7.49 36.34
CA ASP A 548 -17.27 -7.56 37.74
C ASP A 548 -15.84 -7.01 37.78
N ALA A 549 -15.72 -5.76 38.25
CA ALA A 549 -14.53 -4.93 38.20
C ALA A 549 -13.47 -5.42 39.20
N ASP A 550 -13.86 -5.78 40.42
CA ASP A 550 -12.93 -6.20 41.48
C ASP A 550 -12.84 -7.72 41.65
N ARG A 551 -13.64 -8.48 40.91
CA ARG A 551 -13.69 -9.95 40.88
C ARG A 551 -14.15 -10.55 42.21
N ASP A 552 -14.98 -9.85 42.96
CA ASP A 552 -15.57 -10.33 44.22
C ASP A 552 -16.81 -11.22 44.00
N GLY A 553 -17.29 -11.34 42.76
CA GLY A 553 -18.48 -12.09 42.37
C GLY A 553 -19.78 -11.28 42.37
N GLN A 554 -19.73 -9.97 42.65
CA GLN A 554 -20.83 -9.01 42.53
C GLN A 554 -20.53 -8.03 41.40
N PRO A 555 -21.29 -8.02 40.29
CA PRO A 555 -20.99 -7.11 39.20
C PRO A 555 -21.32 -5.66 39.54
N GLU A 556 -20.40 -4.74 39.27
CA GLU A 556 -20.65 -3.29 39.31
C GLU A 556 -21.52 -2.81 38.15
N LEU A 557 -21.52 -3.55 37.03
CA LEU A 557 -22.37 -3.27 35.88
C LEU A 557 -23.02 -4.57 35.41
N ALA A 558 -24.34 -4.65 35.50
CA ALA A 558 -25.14 -5.75 34.96
C ALA A 558 -26.38 -5.18 34.27
N GLY A 559 -26.78 -5.77 33.14
CA GLY A 559 -27.87 -5.23 32.34
C GLY A 559 -27.75 -5.60 30.87
N LEU A 560 -28.12 -4.68 29.99
CA LEU A 560 -28.04 -4.85 28.55
C LEU A 560 -26.61 -4.58 28.05
N ALA A 561 -26.10 -5.42 27.16
CA ALA A 561 -24.83 -5.15 26.51
C ALA A 561 -24.90 -3.84 25.71
N GLY A 562 -23.90 -2.98 25.90
CA GLY A 562 -23.83 -1.65 25.28
C GLY A 562 -24.61 -0.55 26.01
N ASP A 563 -25.23 -0.84 27.17
CA ASP A 563 -25.68 0.15 28.16
C ASP A 563 -24.52 0.39 29.15
N PHE A 564 -23.62 1.30 28.78
CA PHE A 564 -22.36 1.48 29.48
C PHE A 564 -22.51 2.26 30.79
N ASP A 565 -23.49 3.16 30.89
CA ASP A 565 -23.73 3.94 32.10
C ASP A 565 -24.72 3.27 33.08
N GLY A 566 -25.42 2.22 32.64
CA GLY A 566 -26.29 1.38 33.45
C GLY A 566 -27.69 1.98 33.65
N ASP A 567 -28.14 2.87 32.76
CA ASP A 567 -29.43 3.55 32.87
C ASP A 567 -30.64 2.69 32.41
N GLY A 568 -30.37 1.49 31.86
CA GLY A 568 -31.35 0.56 31.34
C GLY A 568 -31.62 0.71 29.85
N ARG A 569 -30.91 1.58 29.14
CA ARG A 569 -31.01 1.79 27.69
C ARG A 569 -29.65 1.63 27.03
N VAL A 570 -29.62 0.90 25.93
CA VAL A 570 -28.39 0.74 25.15
C VAL A 570 -27.94 2.09 24.56
N ASP A 571 -26.67 2.42 24.75
CA ASP A 571 -26.03 3.63 24.24
C ASP A 571 -25.74 3.55 22.74
N LEU A 572 -25.30 2.37 22.29
CA LEU A 572 -24.89 2.12 20.90
C LEU A 572 -25.79 1.06 20.26
N GLY A 573 -26.36 1.39 19.11
CA GLY A 573 -27.26 0.47 18.40
C GLY A 573 -27.78 1.03 17.07
N GLY A 574 -27.25 2.18 16.65
CA GLY A 574 -27.55 2.80 15.36
C GLY A 574 -26.70 2.25 14.21
N PRO A 575 -26.71 2.95 13.07
CA PRO A 575 -25.80 2.69 11.95
C PRO A 575 -24.32 2.71 12.37
N ILE A 576 -23.51 1.89 11.71
CA ILE A 576 -22.07 1.82 11.90
C ILE A 576 -21.40 2.46 10.69
N TYR A 577 -20.52 3.42 10.93
CA TYR A 577 -19.70 4.09 9.95
C TYR A 577 -18.23 3.76 10.18
N LEU A 578 -17.42 3.85 9.13
CA LEU A 578 -15.99 3.60 9.20
C LEU A 578 -15.20 4.72 8.55
N PHE A 579 -14.21 5.26 9.23
CA PHE A 579 -13.27 6.20 8.64
C PHE A 579 -11.87 5.95 9.19
N GLY A 580 -10.87 6.36 8.44
CA GLY A 580 -9.49 6.20 8.86
C GLY A 580 -8.56 7.01 8.00
N ILE A 581 -7.40 7.35 8.57
CA ILE A 581 -6.41 8.23 7.97
C ILE A 581 -5.16 7.42 7.63
N SER A 582 -4.57 7.63 6.45
CA SER A 582 -3.31 6.98 6.06
C SER A 582 -3.45 5.46 6.02
N LEU A 583 -2.64 4.72 6.81
CA LEU A 583 -2.81 3.30 7.07
C LEU A 583 -4.26 2.93 7.46
N GLY A 584 -4.89 3.71 8.33
CA GLY A 584 -6.28 3.51 8.71
C GLY A 584 -7.22 3.71 7.51
N GLY A 585 -6.87 4.55 6.55
CA GLY A 585 -7.57 4.70 5.27
C GLY A 585 -7.42 3.49 4.35
N ILE A 586 -6.24 2.86 4.33
CA ILE A 586 -5.97 1.59 3.62
C ILE A 586 -6.84 0.48 4.20
N VAL A 587 -6.81 0.28 5.52
CA VAL A 587 -7.62 -0.75 6.20
C VAL A 587 -9.12 -0.46 6.07
N THR A 588 -9.53 0.81 6.17
CA THR A 588 -10.93 1.23 5.93
C THR A 588 -11.39 0.80 4.54
N SER A 589 -10.54 1.00 3.53
CA SER A 589 -10.85 0.67 2.14
C SER A 589 -11.03 -0.83 1.92
N VAL A 590 -10.23 -1.66 2.58
CA VAL A 590 -10.35 -3.12 2.52
C VAL A 590 -11.58 -3.60 3.28
N ALA A 591 -11.71 -3.23 4.57
CA ALA A 591 -12.81 -3.67 5.43
C ALA A 591 -14.18 -3.26 4.88
N PHE A 592 -14.31 -2.03 4.38
CA PHE A 592 -15.54 -1.56 3.78
C PHE A 592 -15.93 -2.36 2.54
N GLY A 593 -14.97 -2.87 1.75
CA GLY A 593 -15.26 -3.70 0.58
C GLY A 593 -15.98 -5.01 0.92
N VAL A 594 -15.74 -5.56 2.11
CA VAL A 594 -16.18 -6.91 2.49
C VAL A 594 -17.19 -6.96 3.63
N GLU A 595 -17.26 -5.99 4.55
CA GLU A 595 -18.20 -6.01 5.68
C GLU A 595 -19.49 -5.24 5.35
N PRO A 596 -20.62 -5.91 5.02
CA PRO A 596 -21.87 -5.27 4.60
C PRO A 596 -22.61 -4.48 5.69
N GLU A 597 -22.33 -4.72 6.97
CA GLU A 597 -22.99 -4.03 8.10
C GLU A 597 -22.54 -2.57 8.27
N LEU A 598 -21.46 -2.18 7.61
CA LEU A 598 -21.02 -0.79 7.52
C LEU A 598 -21.93 -0.01 6.58
N GLU A 599 -22.58 1.05 7.09
CA GLU A 599 -23.58 1.83 6.37
C GLU A 599 -22.95 2.86 5.41
N ALA A 600 -21.83 3.45 5.80
CA ALA A 600 -21.03 4.37 4.99
C ALA A 600 -19.56 4.37 5.44
N ALA A 601 -18.66 4.78 4.56
CA ALA A 601 -17.24 4.92 4.91
C ALA A 601 -16.61 6.22 4.40
N ALA A 602 -15.51 6.64 5.05
CA ALA A 602 -14.66 7.72 4.58
C ALA A 602 -13.17 7.40 4.74
N PRO A 603 -12.56 6.74 3.72
CA PRO A 603 -11.12 6.62 3.66
C PRO A 603 -10.47 8.00 3.42
N ILE A 604 -9.52 8.39 4.27
CA ILE A 604 -8.82 9.68 4.22
C ILE A 604 -7.33 9.44 3.93
N SER A 605 -6.80 10.09 2.90
CA SER A 605 -5.48 9.78 2.33
C SER A 605 -5.23 8.28 2.22
N PRO A 606 -6.18 7.50 1.66
CA PRO A 606 -5.92 6.09 1.43
C PRO A 606 -4.94 5.95 0.26
N GLY A 607 -4.31 4.78 0.18
CA GLY A 607 -3.54 4.38 -0.99
C GLY A 607 -4.14 3.14 -1.65
N ALA A 608 -3.70 2.89 -2.87
CA ALA A 608 -3.97 1.69 -3.67
C ALA A 608 -2.78 1.47 -4.61
N GLY A 609 -2.50 0.23 -5.03
CA GLY A 609 -1.21 -0.09 -5.64
C GLY A 609 -0.12 -0.02 -4.58
N MET A 610 -0.12 -0.98 -3.66
CA MET A 610 0.75 -0.96 -2.48
C MET A 610 2.25 -0.87 -2.85
N ILE A 611 2.67 -1.42 -3.99
CA ILE A 611 4.06 -1.23 -4.43
C ILE A 611 4.36 0.22 -4.82
N ASP A 612 3.39 0.95 -5.38
CA ASP A 612 3.56 2.36 -5.77
C ASP A 612 3.68 3.25 -4.53
N ILE A 613 3.02 2.88 -3.44
CA ILE A 613 3.23 3.50 -2.13
C ILE A 613 4.69 3.29 -1.71
N ALA A 614 5.16 2.04 -1.68
CA ALA A 614 6.53 1.72 -1.26
C ALA A 614 7.59 2.51 -2.06
N LEU A 615 7.43 2.61 -3.38
CA LEU A 615 8.43 3.22 -4.27
C LEU A 615 8.52 4.75 -4.16
N ARG A 616 7.51 5.44 -3.62
CA ARG A 616 7.46 6.92 -3.57
C ARG A 616 7.23 7.52 -2.19
N SER A 617 6.87 6.69 -1.22
CA SER A 617 6.48 7.16 0.10
C SER A 617 7.63 7.78 0.88
N LEU A 618 7.32 8.88 1.57
CA LEU A 618 8.14 9.47 2.63
C LEU A 618 7.71 9.03 4.03
N GLN A 619 6.72 8.13 4.13
CA GLN A 619 6.21 7.64 5.40
C GLN A 619 7.35 6.97 6.17
N TYR A 620 7.61 7.48 7.37
CA TYR A 620 8.56 6.88 8.30
C TYR A 620 8.23 5.40 8.52
N GLY A 621 9.25 4.55 8.44
CA GLY A 621 9.16 3.09 8.46
C GLY A 621 9.16 2.45 7.07
N ILE A 622 8.76 3.17 6.00
CA ILE A 622 8.74 2.61 4.63
C ILE A 622 10.15 2.62 4.00
N PRO A 623 10.85 3.77 3.86
CA PRO A 623 12.23 3.76 3.41
C PRO A 623 13.12 2.85 4.29
N GLU A 624 12.90 2.85 5.60
CA GLU A 624 13.78 2.21 6.57
C GLU A 624 13.57 0.69 6.63
N MET A 625 12.33 0.18 6.64
CA MET A 625 12.06 -1.26 6.77
C MET A 625 11.77 -1.97 5.45
N VAL A 626 11.28 -1.27 4.44
CA VAL A 626 10.91 -1.87 3.15
C VAL A 626 12.03 -1.67 2.15
N ILE A 627 12.34 -0.40 1.82
CA ILE A 627 13.30 -0.10 0.75
C ILE A 627 14.73 -0.49 1.14
N LEU A 628 15.14 -0.30 2.40
CA LEU A 628 16.49 -0.63 2.83
C LEU A 628 16.72 -2.14 2.81
N ALA A 629 15.72 -2.94 3.17
CA ALA A 629 15.85 -4.39 3.12
C ALA A 629 15.75 -4.96 1.68
N MET A 630 15.03 -4.27 0.77
CA MET A 630 15.09 -4.58 -0.67
C MET A 630 16.49 -4.30 -1.25
N MET A 631 17.09 -3.16 -0.89
CA MET A 631 18.39 -2.74 -1.42
C MET A 631 19.60 -3.28 -0.64
N GLY A 632 19.38 -3.72 0.59
CA GLY A 632 20.41 -4.10 1.56
C GLY A 632 20.54 -5.61 1.76
N PRO A 633 21.27 -6.05 2.79
CA PRO A 633 22.02 -5.21 3.73
C PRO A 633 23.13 -4.45 3.00
N LEU A 634 23.39 -3.22 3.44
CA LEU A 634 24.44 -2.39 2.84
C LEU A 634 25.71 -2.49 3.68
N LEU A 635 26.87 -2.69 3.03
CA LEU A 635 28.17 -2.43 3.64
C LEU A 635 28.72 -1.13 3.07
N VAL A 636 29.04 -0.19 3.95
CA VAL A 636 29.49 1.16 3.58
C VAL A 636 30.82 1.50 4.21
N GLY A 637 31.58 2.34 3.54
CA GLY A 637 32.68 3.09 4.16
C GLY A 637 32.13 4.30 4.90
N ALA A 638 32.31 4.34 6.22
CA ALA A 638 31.81 5.39 7.10
C ALA A 638 32.84 5.76 8.18
N GLU A 639 32.52 6.76 9.00
CA GLU A 639 33.32 7.08 10.20
C GLU A 639 32.73 6.36 11.43
N ASP A 640 33.59 5.81 12.27
CA ASP A 640 33.17 5.29 13.58
C ASP A 640 32.98 6.43 14.61
N ALA A 641 32.53 6.09 15.82
CA ALA A 641 32.28 7.07 16.89
C ALA A 641 33.53 7.91 17.29
N ALA A 642 34.73 7.48 16.91
CA ALA A 642 35.98 8.21 17.13
C ALA A 642 36.43 9.03 15.90
N GLY A 643 35.61 9.10 14.85
CA GLY A 643 35.91 9.78 13.59
C GLY A 643 36.92 9.03 12.72
N LYS A 644 37.11 7.72 12.92
CA LYS A 644 38.04 6.92 12.12
C LYS A 644 37.31 6.18 10.99
N PRO A 645 37.90 6.08 9.79
CA PRO A 645 37.31 5.29 8.70
C PRO A 645 37.12 3.82 9.09
N ALA A 646 35.89 3.33 8.91
CA ALA A 646 35.47 1.98 9.23
C ALA A 646 34.52 1.44 8.17
N LEU A 647 34.60 0.12 7.97
CA LEU A 647 33.59 -0.67 7.29
C LEU A 647 32.42 -0.82 8.26
N ALA A 648 31.23 -0.42 7.84
CA ALA A 648 30.02 -0.49 8.64
C ALA A 648 28.89 -1.17 7.87
N PHE A 649 28.02 -1.88 8.58
CA PHE A 649 26.72 -2.26 8.05
C PHE A 649 25.77 -1.08 8.19
N HIS A 650 25.04 -0.73 7.13
CA HIS A 650 23.89 0.16 7.19
C HIS A 650 22.62 -0.67 7.02
N VAL A 651 21.85 -0.80 8.09
CA VAL A 651 20.75 -1.79 8.24
C VAL A 651 19.56 -1.20 8.99
N PRO A 652 18.35 -1.78 8.83
CA PRO A 652 17.17 -1.35 9.60
C PRO A 652 17.32 -1.64 11.10
N ASP A 653 16.82 -0.73 11.93
CA ASP A 653 16.71 -0.88 13.39
C ASP A 653 15.35 -0.39 13.87
N GLY A 654 14.37 -1.30 13.93
CA GLY A 654 12.98 -0.87 14.06
C GLY A 654 12.58 0.04 12.90
N HIS A 655 12.07 1.23 13.20
CA HIS A 655 11.78 2.25 12.21
C HIS A 655 12.95 3.16 11.84
N ASP A 656 14.08 3.02 12.52
CA ASP A 656 15.28 3.80 12.30
C ASP A 656 16.27 3.06 11.38
N GLU A 657 17.33 3.78 10.98
CA GLU A 657 18.47 3.23 10.27
C GLU A 657 19.69 3.26 11.19
N ALA A 658 20.46 2.18 11.23
CA ALA A 658 21.68 2.11 12.03
C ALA A 658 22.91 1.86 11.16
N SER A 659 24.00 2.56 11.50
CA SER A 659 25.32 2.29 10.95
C SER A 659 26.19 1.62 12.00
N VAL A 660 26.54 0.35 11.77
CA VAL A 660 27.21 -0.53 12.74
C VAL A 660 28.64 -0.81 12.29
N PRO A 661 29.67 -0.16 12.86
CA PRO A 661 31.07 -0.39 12.50
C PRO A 661 31.51 -1.81 12.86
N VAL A 662 32.09 -2.54 11.91
CA VAL A 662 32.51 -3.95 12.07
C VAL A 662 33.99 -4.19 11.83
N HIS A 663 34.67 -3.30 11.09
CA HIS A 663 36.09 -3.43 10.78
C HIS A 663 36.74 -2.08 10.47
N SER A 664 38.01 -1.88 10.83
CA SER A 664 38.82 -0.73 10.42
C SER A 664 39.12 -0.75 8.92
N LEU A 665 39.10 0.42 8.27
CA LEU A 665 39.57 0.58 6.88
C LEU A 665 41.07 0.95 6.80
N GLU A 666 41.81 0.82 7.90
CA GLU A 666 43.27 1.04 7.89
C GLU A 666 43.95 0.14 6.85
N GLY A 667 44.58 0.76 5.85
CA GLY A 667 45.23 0.09 4.73
C GLY A 667 44.48 0.14 3.40
N VAL A 668 43.19 0.52 3.41
CA VAL A 668 42.42 0.90 2.20
C VAL A 668 42.82 2.32 1.78
N ARG A 669 42.87 2.56 0.48
CA ARG A 669 43.31 3.82 -0.14
C ARG A 669 42.20 4.38 -1.04
N PRO A 670 42.14 5.71 -1.23
CA PRO A 670 41.29 6.29 -2.26
C PRO A 670 41.56 5.68 -3.64
N GLY A 671 40.49 5.40 -4.38
CA GLY A 671 40.54 4.78 -5.71
C GLY A 671 40.61 3.25 -5.71
N ASP A 672 40.85 2.61 -4.56
CA ASP A 672 40.86 1.14 -4.45
C ASP A 672 39.52 0.57 -4.90
N ARG A 673 39.58 -0.52 -5.68
CA ARG A 673 38.42 -1.31 -6.05
C ARG A 673 38.11 -2.28 -4.92
N LEU A 674 36.90 -2.17 -4.36
CA LEU A 674 36.44 -3.02 -3.28
C LEU A 674 35.51 -4.09 -3.81
N VAL A 675 35.70 -5.32 -3.35
CA VAL A 675 34.89 -6.48 -3.73
C VAL A 675 34.32 -7.12 -2.46
N LEU A 676 33.00 -7.11 -2.34
CA LEU A 676 32.26 -7.88 -1.35
C LEU A 676 31.89 -9.24 -1.94
N THR A 677 32.14 -10.32 -1.21
CA THR A 677 31.72 -11.68 -1.57
C THR A 677 30.93 -12.31 -0.43
N ASN A 678 29.73 -12.81 -0.72
CA ASN A 678 29.03 -13.73 0.17
C ASN A 678 29.56 -15.15 -0.07
N LEU A 679 30.23 -15.72 0.92
CA LEU A 679 30.91 -17.01 0.81
C LEU A 679 29.95 -18.20 0.81
N ARG A 680 28.68 -17.98 1.15
CA ARG A 680 27.63 -19.01 1.14
C ARG A 680 27.07 -19.21 -0.26
N ASN A 681 26.67 -18.13 -0.94
CA ASN A 681 26.01 -18.20 -2.25
C ASN A 681 26.93 -17.82 -3.44
N GLY A 682 28.13 -17.31 -3.16
CA GLY A 682 29.13 -16.94 -4.17
C GLY A 682 28.85 -15.64 -4.90
N LYS A 683 27.79 -14.91 -4.55
CA LYS A 683 27.48 -13.59 -5.13
C LYS A 683 28.55 -12.57 -4.75
N ARG A 684 28.78 -11.63 -5.65
CA ARG A 684 29.76 -10.55 -5.51
C ARG A 684 29.14 -9.22 -5.86
N ALA A 685 29.63 -8.18 -5.20
CA ALA A 685 29.36 -6.79 -5.53
C ALA A 685 30.69 -6.02 -5.53
N GLU A 686 30.80 -5.02 -6.39
CA GLU A 686 32.00 -4.19 -6.51
C GLU A 686 31.65 -2.72 -6.30
N SER A 687 32.63 -1.93 -5.87
CA SER A 687 32.55 -0.48 -5.76
C SER A 687 33.97 0.11 -5.71
N ARG A 688 34.10 1.43 -5.68
CA ARG A 688 35.38 2.12 -5.47
C ARG A 688 35.32 3.04 -4.25
N ALA A 689 36.40 3.08 -3.49
CA ALA A 689 36.55 4.01 -2.37
C ALA A 689 36.83 5.43 -2.88
N ASP A 690 36.04 6.42 -2.44
CA ASP A 690 36.31 7.83 -2.73
C ASP A 690 37.47 8.40 -1.89
N GLU A 691 37.75 9.69 -2.03
CA GLU A 691 38.79 10.40 -1.26
C GLU A 691 38.60 10.33 0.27
N GLY A 692 37.35 10.19 0.73
CA GLY A 692 36.99 10.01 2.14
C GLY A 692 36.85 8.54 2.55
N LEU A 693 37.27 7.60 1.70
CA LEU A 693 37.04 6.16 1.86
C LEU A 693 35.56 5.77 1.97
N ARG A 694 34.67 6.56 1.39
CA ARG A 694 33.25 6.25 1.28
C ARG A 694 32.99 5.41 0.04
N PHE A 695 32.15 4.41 0.21
CA PHE A 695 31.68 3.49 -0.83
C PHE A 695 30.42 2.81 -0.32
N ARG A 696 29.71 2.10 -1.22
CA ARG A 696 28.55 1.26 -0.88
C ARG A 696 28.65 -0.05 -1.63
N LEU A 697 28.43 -1.15 -0.92
CA LEU A 697 28.37 -2.51 -1.44
C LEU A 697 27.06 -3.14 -0.97
N ALA A 698 26.36 -3.81 -1.87
CA ALA A 698 25.11 -4.51 -1.57
C ALA A 698 25.04 -5.82 -2.36
N LEU A 699 24.60 -6.90 -1.73
CA LEU A 699 24.31 -8.15 -2.42
C LEU A 699 23.32 -9.00 -1.60
N PRO A 700 22.67 -10.01 -2.20
CA PRO A 700 21.75 -10.88 -1.48
C PRO A 700 22.43 -11.61 -0.31
N CYS A 701 21.91 -11.40 0.91
CA CYS A 701 22.38 -12.04 2.14
C CYS A 701 21.23 -12.59 2.98
N ASP A 702 21.45 -13.72 3.65
CA ASP A 702 20.72 -14.05 4.87
C ASP A 702 21.49 -13.54 6.10
N LYS A 703 20.77 -13.19 7.19
CA LYS A 703 21.41 -12.94 8.49
C LYS A 703 22.31 -14.14 8.87
N GLY A 704 23.56 -13.85 9.22
CA GLY A 704 24.59 -14.83 9.58
C GLY A 704 25.43 -15.38 8.42
N ASP A 705 25.19 -14.98 7.17
CA ASP A 705 26.01 -15.42 6.04
C ASP A 705 27.46 -14.93 6.18
N PRO A 706 28.49 -15.78 5.97
CA PRO A 706 29.89 -15.38 6.05
C PRO A 706 30.29 -14.49 4.87
N LEU A 707 30.84 -13.32 5.18
CA LEU A 707 31.22 -12.31 4.21
C LEU A 707 32.73 -12.13 4.15
N ARG A 708 33.19 -11.67 2.98
CA ARG A 708 34.57 -11.22 2.77
C ARG A 708 34.58 -9.94 1.97
N VAL A 709 35.30 -8.93 2.45
CA VAL A 709 35.58 -7.70 1.70
C VAL A 709 37.07 -7.64 1.39
N GLU A 710 37.40 -7.38 0.13
CA GLU A 710 38.79 -7.33 -0.37
C GLU A 710 39.00 -5.99 -1.09
N ALA A 711 40.15 -5.34 -0.87
CA ALA A 711 40.54 -4.12 -1.58
C ALA A 711 41.71 -4.41 -2.52
N PHE A 712 41.61 -3.89 -3.73
CA PHE A 712 42.58 -4.04 -4.80
C PHE A 712 43.04 -2.66 -5.26
N ALA A 713 44.34 -2.47 -5.41
CA ALA A 713 44.88 -1.32 -6.10
C ALA A 713 44.44 -1.37 -7.58
N ASP A 714 44.34 -0.21 -8.22
CA ASP A 714 43.85 -0.12 -9.59
C ASP A 714 44.70 -0.97 -10.56
N GLY A 715 44.03 -1.82 -11.34
CA GLY A 715 44.67 -2.77 -12.27
C GLY A 715 45.35 -3.99 -11.62
N GLU A 716 45.34 -4.14 -10.29
CA GLU A 716 45.92 -5.29 -9.60
C GLU A 716 44.92 -6.43 -9.38
N ALA A 717 45.40 -7.67 -9.54
CA ALA A 717 44.60 -8.89 -9.36
C ALA A 717 44.67 -9.49 -7.95
N ALA A 718 45.64 -9.07 -7.13
CA ALA A 718 45.80 -9.55 -5.76
C ALA A 718 45.30 -8.50 -4.76
N PRO A 719 44.51 -8.88 -3.74
CA PRO A 719 44.06 -7.90 -2.74
C PRO A 719 45.21 -7.56 -1.80
N HIS A 720 45.39 -6.28 -1.48
CA HIS A 720 46.35 -5.82 -0.47
C HIS A 720 45.71 -5.60 0.91
N TRP A 721 44.37 -5.58 0.98
CA TRP A 721 43.61 -5.48 2.22
C TRP A 721 42.44 -6.46 2.19
N THR A 722 42.06 -7.00 3.34
CA THR A 722 40.99 -8.00 3.45
C THR A 722 40.34 -7.95 4.84
N ALA A 723 39.01 -7.88 4.88
CA ALA A 723 38.20 -8.13 6.07
C ALA A 723 37.47 -9.49 5.96
N ARG A 724 37.74 -10.39 6.92
CA ARG A 724 37.08 -11.70 7.08
C ARG A 724 36.57 -11.97 8.50
N THR A 725 36.92 -11.09 9.42
CA THR A 725 36.57 -11.18 10.83
C THR A 725 36.08 -9.82 11.31
N PHE A 726 35.38 -9.76 12.44
CA PHE A 726 35.19 -8.51 13.16
C PHE A 726 36.52 -8.08 13.79
N ASP A 727 36.91 -6.80 13.71
CA ASP A 727 38.14 -6.30 14.39
C ASP A 727 37.88 -5.83 15.83
N ARG A 728 36.60 -5.72 16.20
CA ARG A 728 36.09 -5.20 17.45
C ARG A 728 34.92 -6.04 17.96
N GLU A 729 34.58 -5.87 19.24
CA GLU A 729 33.31 -6.40 19.75
C GLU A 729 32.16 -5.59 19.15
N VAL A 730 31.19 -6.28 18.55
CA VAL A 730 29.97 -5.67 17.99
C VAL A 730 28.78 -6.25 18.72
N ARG A 731 27.92 -5.36 19.23
CA ARG A 731 26.63 -5.72 19.82
C ARG A 731 25.54 -5.20 18.90
N TRP A 732 24.66 -6.09 18.47
CA TRP A 732 23.65 -5.76 17.47
C TRP A 732 22.39 -6.59 17.69
N GLN A 733 21.25 -5.93 17.94
CA GLN A 733 19.91 -6.55 18.10
C GLN A 733 19.93 -7.83 18.95
N GLY A 734 20.49 -7.72 20.16
CA GLY A 734 20.62 -8.82 21.13
C GLY A 734 21.80 -9.78 20.91
N ASP A 735 22.42 -9.78 19.72
CA ASP A 735 23.58 -10.60 19.41
C ASP A 735 24.91 -9.90 19.80
N THR A 736 25.92 -10.69 20.18
CA THR A 736 27.29 -10.20 20.45
C THR A 736 28.30 -10.96 19.60
N PHE A 737 29.06 -10.24 18.79
CA PHE A 737 30.12 -10.75 17.95
C PHE A 737 31.47 -10.33 18.53
N ALA A 738 32.27 -11.30 18.96
CA ALA A 738 33.58 -11.02 19.53
C ALA A 738 34.59 -10.57 18.46
N ALA A 739 35.55 -9.74 18.85
CA ALA A 739 36.70 -9.42 18.00
C ALA A 739 37.43 -10.71 17.57
N GLY A 740 37.74 -10.84 16.29
CA GLY A 740 38.33 -12.02 15.67
C GLY A 740 37.34 -13.10 15.23
N ALA A 741 36.05 -12.99 15.57
CA ALA A 741 35.01 -13.88 15.02
C ALA A 741 34.82 -13.62 13.52
N THR A 742 34.38 -14.63 12.76
CA THR A 742 34.08 -14.51 11.33
C THR A 742 33.12 -13.35 11.05
N LEU A 743 33.44 -12.51 10.06
CA LEU A 743 32.56 -11.44 9.60
C LEU A 743 31.32 -12.07 8.94
N VAL A 744 30.15 -11.74 9.46
CA VAL A 744 28.86 -12.25 8.95
C VAL A 744 27.89 -11.12 8.68
N ALA A 745 26.92 -11.34 7.80
CA ALA A 745 25.82 -10.41 7.55
C ALA A 745 24.99 -10.19 8.83
N LEU A 746 24.82 -8.94 9.26
CA LEU A 746 24.05 -8.59 10.46
C LEU A 746 22.53 -8.58 10.23
N ALA A 747 22.10 -8.40 8.98
CA ALA A 747 20.71 -8.43 8.55
C ALA A 747 20.57 -9.21 7.24
N GLU A 748 19.35 -9.64 6.92
CA GLU A 748 19.01 -10.20 5.62
C GLU A 748 18.57 -9.10 4.64
N GLY A 749 18.61 -9.41 3.34
CA GLY A 749 18.12 -8.50 2.31
C GLY A 749 18.45 -8.98 0.90
N LEU A 750 17.78 -8.36 -0.09
CA LEU A 750 17.83 -8.80 -1.49
C LEU A 750 18.99 -8.18 -2.28
N GLY A 751 19.66 -7.16 -1.73
CA GLY A 751 20.80 -6.50 -2.37
C GLY A 751 20.49 -5.92 -3.75
N THR A 752 19.24 -5.57 -4.02
CA THR A 752 18.81 -5.10 -5.34
C THR A 752 19.19 -3.64 -5.54
N ALA A 753 19.94 -3.34 -6.59
CA ALA A 753 20.31 -1.96 -6.93
C ALA A 753 19.09 -1.21 -7.49
N ARG A 754 18.99 0.09 -7.18
CA ARG A 754 17.96 0.93 -7.77
C ARG A 754 18.26 1.25 -9.22
N GLN A 755 17.24 1.67 -9.95
CA GLN A 755 17.29 2.00 -11.37
C GLN A 755 17.63 0.83 -12.32
N THR A 756 17.66 -0.41 -11.81
CA THR A 756 17.93 -1.63 -12.58
C THR A 756 16.66 -2.40 -13.02
N PRO A 757 16.76 -3.28 -14.03
CA PRO A 757 15.65 -4.15 -14.45
C PRO A 757 15.21 -5.11 -13.35
N ASP A 758 16.15 -5.53 -12.47
CA ASP A 758 15.86 -6.46 -11.39
C ASP A 758 14.97 -5.83 -10.32
N LEU A 759 15.16 -4.55 -9.98
CA LEU A 759 14.23 -3.84 -9.10
C LEU A 759 12.83 -3.73 -9.72
N ARG A 760 12.74 -3.48 -11.03
CA ARG A 760 11.47 -3.40 -11.76
C ARG A 760 10.72 -4.74 -11.73
N ARG A 761 11.42 -5.84 -12.02
CA ARG A 761 10.86 -7.21 -11.93
C ARG A 761 10.42 -7.54 -10.50
N LEU A 762 11.25 -7.21 -9.49
CA LEU A 762 10.91 -7.39 -8.09
C LEU A 762 9.65 -6.61 -7.71
N ALA A 763 9.55 -5.34 -8.11
CA ALA A 763 8.36 -4.53 -7.88
C ALA A 763 7.09 -5.13 -8.53
N GLN A 764 7.20 -5.63 -9.76
CA GLN A 764 6.08 -6.27 -10.47
C GLN A 764 5.56 -7.52 -9.75
N VAL A 765 6.47 -8.41 -9.31
CA VAL A 765 6.09 -9.63 -8.56
C VAL A 765 5.63 -9.29 -7.15
N SER A 766 6.20 -8.27 -6.52
CA SER A 766 5.76 -7.77 -5.21
C SER A 766 4.33 -7.23 -5.25
N GLN A 767 3.94 -6.48 -6.28
CA GLN A 767 2.54 -6.07 -6.44
C GLN A 767 1.61 -7.29 -6.56
N MET A 768 2.02 -8.30 -7.32
CA MET A 768 1.26 -9.56 -7.41
C MET A 768 1.10 -10.21 -6.04
N ALA A 769 2.13 -10.24 -5.20
CA ALA A 769 2.02 -10.75 -3.84
C ALA A 769 1.08 -9.89 -2.97
N LEU A 770 1.09 -8.57 -3.13
CA LEU A 770 0.32 -7.61 -2.31
C LEU A 770 -1.17 -7.56 -2.64
N ASP A 771 -1.60 -7.97 -3.84
CA ASP A 771 -2.96 -7.77 -4.35
C ASP A 771 -4.10 -8.17 -3.40
N ALA A 772 -3.97 -9.26 -2.65
CA ALA A 772 -5.03 -9.70 -1.72
C ALA A 772 -5.23 -8.75 -0.52
N GLY A 773 -4.23 -7.92 -0.20
CA GLY A 773 -4.29 -6.87 0.81
C GLY A 773 -4.41 -5.46 0.21
N ASP A 774 -4.39 -5.32 -1.12
CA ASP A 774 -4.37 -4.03 -1.80
C ASP A 774 -5.80 -3.45 -1.91
N PRO A 775 -6.06 -2.24 -1.37
CA PRO A 775 -7.35 -1.55 -1.47
C PRO A 775 -7.94 -1.47 -2.88
N VAL A 776 -7.09 -1.46 -3.92
CA VAL A 776 -7.53 -1.40 -5.32
C VAL A 776 -8.55 -2.49 -5.64
N ASN A 777 -8.37 -3.70 -5.10
CA ASN A 777 -9.22 -4.86 -5.36
C ASN A 777 -10.56 -4.84 -4.62
N TYR A 778 -10.66 -4.04 -3.57
CA TYR A 778 -11.85 -3.94 -2.74
C TYR A 778 -12.76 -2.79 -3.16
N ALA A 779 -12.21 -1.75 -3.80
CA ALA A 779 -12.96 -0.60 -4.26
C ALA A 779 -14.14 -0.89 -5.20
N PRO A 780 -14.04 -1.84 -6.17
CA PRO A 780 -15.20 -2.22 -6.97
C PRO A 780 -16.38 -2.78 -6.16
N LEU A 781 -16.11 -3.35 -4.98
CA LEU A 781 -17.12 -4.00 -4.13
C LEU A 781 -18.03 -3.01 -3.38
N TYR A 782 -17.64 -1.72 -3.31
CA TYR A 782 -18.40 -0.69 -2.60
C TYR A 782 -19.81 -0.51 -3.19
N PHE A 783 -19.89 -0.44 -4.52
CA PHE A 783 -21.15 -0.25 -5.23
C PHE A 783 -21.14 -0.64 -6.72
N ARG A 784 -20.00 -0.99 -7.32
CA ARG A 784 -19.94 -1.33 -8.77
C ARG A 784 -20.17 -2.80 -9.03
N GLN A 785 -19.66 -3.66 -8.16
CA GLN A 785 -19.58 -5.09 -8.43
C GLN A 785 -20.04 -5.94 -7.26
N PRO A 786 -20.57 -7.13 -7.59
CA PRO A 786 -20.71 -8.16 -6.61
C PRO A 786 -19.40 -8.69 -6.04
N GLY A 787 -19.34 -8.91 -4.72
CA GLY A 787 -18.28 -9.72 -4.08
C GLY A 787 -18.40 -11.19 -4.49
N THR A 788 -17.33 -11.96 -4.28
CA THR A 788 -17.19 -13.33 -4.80
C THR A 788 -18.01 -14.37 -4.02
N THR A 789 -18.35 -14.11 -2.77
CA THR A 789 -18.97 -15.08 -1.83
C THR A 789 -20.49 -14.99 -1.67
N ARG A 790 -21.20 -14.23 -2.50
CA ARG A 790 -22.54 -13.77 -2.14
C ARG A 790 -23.63 -14.83 -1.92
N ILE A 791 -24.38 -14.60 -0.85
CA ILE A 791 -25.85 -14.59 -0.87
C ILE A 791 -26.26 -13.22 -1.49
N PRO A 792 -26.85 -13.18 -2.70
CA PRO A 792 -27.14 -11.93 -3.43
C PRO A 792 -28.06 -10.92 -2.73
N GLU A 793 -28.74 -11.33 -1.66
CA GLU A 793 -29.77 -10.55 -0.97
C GLU A 793 -29.20 -9.44 -0.05
N ASP A 794 -27.96 -9.56 0.41
CA ASP A 794 -27.37 -8.66 1.42
C ASP A 794 -26.58 -7.47 0.82
N TRP A 795 -26.28 -7.50 -0.48
CA TRP A 795 -25.53 -6.40 -1.07
C TRP A 795 -26.40 -5.27 -1.56
N ARG A 796 -26.00 -4.07 -1.15
CA ARG A 796 -26.47 -2.81 -1.68
C ARG A 796 -25.28 -1.91 -1.99
N PRO A 797 -25.37 -1.03 -3.01
CA PRO A 797 -24.49 0.11 -3.16
C PRO A 797 -24.39 0.90 -1.85
N ARG A 798 -23.18 1.10 -1.33
CA ARG A 798 -22.97 1.83 -0.09
C ARG A 798 -22.21 3.14 -0.31
N PRO A 799 -22.63 4.23 0.35
CA PRO A 799 -22.04 5.55 0.20
C PRO A 799 -20.61 5.59 0.77
N VAL A 800 -19.72 6.27 0.05
CA VAL A 800 -18.32 6.46 0.44
C VAL A 800 -17.87 7.89 0.17
N ALA A 801 -17.12 8.47 1.10
CA ALA A 801 -16.48 9.76 0.94
C ALA A 801 -14.96 9.59 0.89
N LEU A 802 -14.39 9.51 -0.31
CA LEU A 802 -12.95 9.40 -0.53
C LEU A 802 -12.30 10.77 -0.39
N LEU A 803 -11.56 11.00 0.70
CA LEU A 803 -10.90 12.28 0.96
C LEU A 803 -9.41 12.14 0.70
N LEU A 804 -8.90 12.79 -0.34
CA LEU A 804 -7.49 12.84 -0.70
C LEU A 804 -6.91 14.19 -0.27
N THR A 805 -5.64 14.24 0.09
CA THR A 805 -4.97 15.52 0.41
C THR A 805 -3.96 15.87 -0.68
N ALA A 806 -4.04 17.12 -1.16
CA ALA A 806 -3.14 17.62 -2.18
C ALA A 806 -1.68 17.49 -1.73
N GLY A 807 -0.83 16.92 -2.59
CA GLY A 807 0.60 16.73 -2.34
C GLY A 807 0.96 15.76 -1.23
N ASP A 808 0.04 14.88 -0.84
CA ASP A 808 0.40 13.78 0.06
C ASP A 808 1.50 12.92 -0.58
N MET A 809 2.60 12.76 0.14
CA MET A 809 3.73 11.90 -0.25
C MET A 809 4.06 10.86 0.84
N ASN A 810 3.36 10.84 1.97
CA ASN A 810 3.42 9.70 2.90
C ASN A 810 2.60 8.55 2.30
N VAL A 811 1.42 8.86 1.78
CA VAL A 811 0.67 7.96 0.90
C VAL A 811 0.46 8.73 -0.42
N PRO A 812 1.33 8.52 -1.43
CA PRO A 812 1.38 9.36 -2.62
C PRO A 812 -0.01 9.58 -3.22
N ILE A 813 -0.42 10.82 -3.46
CA ILE A 813 -1.78 11.17 -3.90
C ILE A 813 -2.26 10.41 -5.15
N SER A 814 -1.34 10.03 -6.05
CA SER A 814 -1.63 9.17 -7.22
C SER A 814 -2.24 7.81 -6.84
N THR A 815 -1.88 7.27 -5.68
CA THR A 815 -2.37 5.99 -5.16
C THR A 815 -3.81 6.12 -4.65
N GLY A 816 -4.14 7.22 -3.98
CA GLY A 816 -5.54 7.54 -3.63
C GLY A 816 -6.40 7.80 -4.87
N ALA A 817 -5.83 8.43 -5.91
CA ALA A 817 -6.52 8.58 -7.19
C ALA A 817 -6.72 7.24 -7.92
N ALA A 818 -5.78 6.29 -7.81
CA ALA A 818 -5.95 4.92 -8.31
C ALA A 818 -7.12 4.21 -7.62
N LEU A 819 -7.27 4.36 -6.30
CA LEU A 819 -8.44 3.87 -5.57
C LEU A 819 -9.74 4.50 -6.10
N GLY A 820 -9.73 5.82 -6.34
CA GLY A 820 -10.86 6.54 -6.95
C GLY A 820 -11.23 6.03 -8.34
N ARG A 821 -10.24 5.70 -9.19
CA ARG A 821 -10.48 5.06 -10.50
C ARG A 821 -11.06 3.66 -10.34
N ALA A 822 -10.52 2.85 -9.44
CA ALA A 822 -11.01 1.50 -9.15
C ALA A 822 -12.47 1.50 -8.65
N ALA A 823 -12.81 2.43 -7.75
CA ALA A 823 -14.17 2.67 -7.28
C ALA A 823 -15.10 3.22 -8.38
N GLY A 824 -14.56 3.72 -9.50
CA GLY A 824 -15.31 4.41 -10.55
C GLY A 824 -15.73 5.84 -10.21
N LEU A 825 -15.12 6.45 -9.19
CA LEU A 825 -15.40 7.82 -8.77
C LEU A 825 -14.52 8.86 -9.47
N ILE A 826 -13.40 8.43 -10.06
CA ILE A 826 -12.58 9.24 -10.96
C ILE A 826 -12.72 8.64 -12.35
N PRO A 827 -13.61 9.17 -13.20
CA PRO A 827 -13.81 8.66 -14.54
C PRO A 827 -12.55 8.83 -15.41
N PHE A 828 -12.27 7.81 -16.21
CA PHE A 828 -11.12 7.74 -17.11
C PHE A 828 -11.46 7.15 -18.48
N ALA A 829 -12.63 6.53 -18.64
CA ALA A 829 -13.00 5.91 -19.90
C ALA A 829 -13.47 6.98 -20.91
N ARG A 830 -13.24 6.68 -22.19
CA ARG A 830 -13.78 7.48 -23.29
C ARG A 830 -15.31 7.54 -23.20
N GLY A 831 -15.88 8.72 -23.37
CA GLY A 831 -17.31 8.97 -23.18
C GLY A 831 -17.68 9.47 -21.78
N ASP A 832 -16.77 9.35 -20.80
CA ASP A 832 -16.93 9.90 -19.46
C ASP A 832 -16.29 11.30 -19.33
N GLU A 833 -16.14 12.04 -20.42
CA GLU A 833 -15.53 13.36 -20.39
C GLU A 833 -16.35 14.33 -19.55
N ASP A 834 -15.68 15.09 -18.69
CA ASP A 834 -16.28 16.18 -17.96
C ASP A 834 -16.51 17.36 -18.92
N PRO A 835 -17.77 17.79 -19.15
CA PRO A 835 -18.08 18.83 -20.13
C PRO A 835 -17.45 20.18 -19.77
N ARG A 836 -17.06 20.40 -18.51
CA ARG A 836 -16.39 21.63 -18.06
C ARG A 836 -14.97 21.74 -18.62
N TYR A 837 -14.32 20.60 -18.88
CA TYR A 837 -12.92 20.54 -19.30
C TYR A 837 -12.72 19.91 -20.69
N GLY A 838 -13.74 19.23 -21.24
CA GLY A 838 -13.62 18.49 -22.49
C GLY A 838 -12.65 17.30 -22.39
N ALA A 839 -12.46 16.78 -21.18
CA ALA A 839 -11.57 15.66 -20.86
C ALA A 839 -12.13 14.91 -19.65
N THR A 840 -11.78 13.64 -19.49
CA THR A 840 -12.15 12.88 -18.29
C THR A 840 -11.53 13.48 -17.04
N ALA A 841 -12.12 13.26 -15.86
CA ALA A 841 -11.59 13.78 -14.60
C ALA A 841 -10.15 13.31 -14.34
N HIS A 842 -9.85 12.04 -14.67
CA HIS A 842 -8.48 11.51 -14.59
C HIS A 842 -7.49 12.34 -15.41
N ARG A 843 -7.85 12.69 -16.64
CA ARG A 843 -7.00 13.49 -17.54
C ARG A 843 -6.82 14.92 -17.07
N VAL A 844 -7.84 15.50 -16.42
CA VAL A 844 -7.72 16.81 -15.78
C VAL A 844 -6.67 16.75 -14.65
N LEU A 845 -6.68 15.70 -13.83
CA LEU A 845 -5.72 15.54 -12.73
C LEU A 845 -4.28 15.35 -13.24
N GLU A 846 -4.08 14.57 -14.31
CA GLU A 846 -2.76 14.36 -14.91
C GLU A 846 -2.20 15.64 -15.55
N ARG A 847 -2.98 16.30 -16.41
CA ARG A 847 -2.55 17.51 -17.14
C ARG A 847 -2.25 18.69 -16.24
N ASN A 848 -2.72 18.66 -15.00
CA ASN A 848 -2.49 19.69 -13.98
C ASN A 848 -1.56 19.23 -12.86
N TRP A 849 -0.79 18.15 -13.07
CA TRP A 849 0.21 17.62 -12.13
C TRP A 849 -0.33 17.32 -10.72
N VAL A 850 -1.65 17.11 -10.59
CA VAL A 850 -2.28 16.78 -9.29
C VAL A 850 -1.85 15.39 -8.85
N LEU A 851 -1.71 14.44 -9.79
CA LEU A 851 -1.25 13.08 -9.49
C LEU A 851 0.24 13.01 -9.17
N GLU A 852 1.04 13.90 -9.75
CA GLU A 852 2.48 14.02 -9.45
C GLU A 852 2.66 14.45 -8.00
N GLY A 853 1.97 15.53 -7.59
CA GLY A 853 1.88 15.94 -6.20
C GLY A 853 3.15 16.57 -5.63
N LEU A 854 4.07 17.06 -6.48
CA LEU A 854 5.40 17.55 -6.09
C LEU A 854 5.51 19.06 -6.31
N GLU A 855 5.42 19.86 -5.25
CA GLU A 855 5.54 21.32 -5.35
C GLU A 855 6.95 21.77 -5.75
N ARG A 856 7.96 20.97 -5.39
CA ARG A 856 9.38 21.26 -5.65
C ARG A 856 9.70 21.45 -7.13
N LEU A 857 8.87 20.90 -8.03
CA LEU A 857 9.03 21.00 -9.48
C LEU A 857 8.52 22.32 -10.06
N LYS A 858 7.84 23.16 -9.26
CA LYS A 858 7.39 24.50 -9.65
C LYS A 858 6.64 24.53 -10.99
N ARG A 859 5.73 23.57 -11.19
CA ARG A 859 4.95 23.38 -12.43
C ARG A 859 4.18 24.61 -12.91
N PHE A 860 3.96 25.59 -12.03
CA PHE A 860 3.13 26.76 -12.27
C PHE A 860 3.91 28.08 -12.40
N ASP A 861 5.25 28.03 -12.53
CA ASP A 861 6.11 29.22 -12.64
C ASP A 861 5.94 29.99 -13.97
N ARG A 862 5.27 29.38 -14.94
CA ARG A 862 5.03 29.90 -16.30
C ARG A 862 3.55 30.23 -16.55
N PRO A 863 3.24 30.93 -17.66
CA PRO A 863 1.87 31.15 -18.08
C PRO A 863 1.05 29.85 -18.15
N PRO A 864 -0.25 29.88 -17.81
CA PRO A 864 -1.03 31.09 -17.51
C PRO A 864 -0.89 31.59 -16.05
N TRP A 865 -0.31 30.80 -15.16
CA TRP A 865 -0.33 31.06 -13.71
C TRP A 865 0.72 32.06 -13.26
N ASN A 866 1.96 31.93 -13.75
CA ASN A 866 3.10 32.78 -13.35
C ASN A 866 3.33 32.81 -11.83
N GLU A 867 3.22 31.65 -11.19
CA GLU A 867 3.40 31.45 -9.74
C GLU A 867 4.81 30.88 -9.46
N PRO A 868 5.80 31.71 -9.09
CA PRO A 868 7.19 31.28 -8.94
C PRO A 868 7.48 30.49 -7.65
N ARG A 869 6.53 30.46 -6.70
CA ARG A 869 6.65 29.68 -5.47
C ARG A 869 6.53 28.19 -5.79
N ALA A 870 7.17 27.35 -4.97
CA ALA A 870 6.94 25.92 -5.00
C ALA A 870 5.57 25.65 -4.36
N VAL A 871 4.53 25.56 -5.20
CA VAL A 871 3.15 25.32 -4.76
C VAL A 871 2.46 24.32 -5.67
N LEU A 872 1.43 23.68 -5.11
CA LEU A 872 0.52 22.78 -5.80
C LEU A 872 -0.71 23.52 -6.33
N LEU A 873 -1.45 22.84 -7.22
CA LEU A 873 -2.76 23.29 -7.68
C LEU A 873 -3.87 22.73 -6.78
N ASP A 874 -4.81 23.57 -6.38
CA ASP A 874 -6.03 23.14 -5.68
C ASP A 874 -7.13 22.78 -6.70
N ALA A 875 -7.37 21.48 -6.86
CA ALA A 875 -8.32 20.94 -7.83
C ALA A 875 -9.79 21.19 -7.45
N ASP A 876 -10.10 21.26 -6.16
CA ASP A 876 -11.49 21.34 -5.68
C ASP A 876 -11.87 22.73 -5.14
N ASN A 877 -10.88 23.57 -4.84
CA ASN A 877 -11.06 24.95 -4.39
C ASN A 877 -12.14 25.05 -3.29
N LEU A 878 -12.06 24.20 -2.27
CA LEU A 878 -13.10 24.09 -1.23
C LEU A 878 -13.22 25.36 -0.38
N SER A 879 -12.08 26.05 -0.19
CA SER A 879 -12.02 27.35 0.49
C SER A 879 -12.61 28.51 -0.34
N GLN A 880 -12.84 28.31 -1.64
CA GLN A 880 -13.20 29.39 -2.56
C GLN A 880 -12.20 30.56 -2.52
N GLY A 881 -10.91 30.24 -2.27
CA GLY A 881 -9.82 31.21 -2.15
C GLY A 881 -9.70 31.89 -0.78
N SER A 882 -10.52 31.54 0.21
CA SER A 882 -10.47 32.14 1.55
C SER A 882 -9.32 31.65 2.43
N ASP A 883 -8.58 30.63 2.00
CA ASP A 883 -7.42 30.10 2.73
C ASP A 883 -6.19 31.03 2.74
N GLY A 884 -6.18 32.05 1.87
CA GLY A 884 -5.09 33.03 1.80
C GLY A 884 -3.82 32.52 1.12
N PHE A 885 -3.82 31.32 0.52
CA PHE A 885 -2.61 30.76 -0.09
C PHE A 885 -2.24 31.40 -1.43
N GLY A 886 -3.24 31.91 -2.16
CA GLY A 886 -3.06 32.54 -3.47
C GLY A 886 -2.44 31.61 -4.51
N VAL A 887 -2.84 30.34 -4.53
CA VAL A 887 -2.32 29.30 -5.43
C VAL A 887 -3.14 29.16 -6.71
N PRO A 888 -2.61 28.47 -7.76
CA PRO A 888 -3.40 27.99 -8.89
C PRO A 888 -4.60 27.14 -8.46
N ARG A 889 -5.74 27.32 -9.12
CA ARG A 889 -7.01 26.65 -8.78
C ARG A 889 -7.76 26.30 -10.05
N LEU A 890 -8.40 25.14 -10.09
CA LEU A 890 -9.34 24.86 -11.18
C LEU A 890 -10.58 25.76 -11.06
N ASP A 891 -10.98 26.35 -12.18
CA ASP A 891 -12.21 27.12 -12.32
C ASP A 891 -12.93 26.72 -13.62
N PRO A 892 -14.10 26.05 -13.55
CA PRO A 892 -14.79 25.61 -12.34
C PRO A 892 -14.01 24.54 -11.56
N PRO A 893 -14.24 24.30 -10.26
CA PRO A 893 -13.55 23.28 -9.47
C PRO A 893 -14.00 21.85 -9.79
N LEU A 894 -13.16 20.83 -9.58
CA LEU A 894 -13.43 19.44 -9.97
C LEU A 894 -14.57 18.80 -9.16
N ARG A 895 -14.44 18.64 -7.84
CA ARG A 895 -15.48 18.19 -6.88
C ARG A 895 -16.34 17.02 -7.38
N LEU A 896 -15.74 15.84 -7.49
CA LEU A 896 -16.37 14.66 -8.11
C LEU A 896 -17.44 14.04 -7.19
N GLU A 897 -18.59 13.70 -7.76
CA GLU A 897 -19.64 12.97 -7.06
C GLU A 897 -20.40 12.02 -8.00
N SER A 898 -21.00 10.98 -7.42
CA SER A 898 -21.88 10.04 -8.09
C SER A 898 -23.07 9.71 -7.21
N GLU A 899 -24.27 9.76 -7.79
CA GLU A 899 -25.49 9.34 -7.11
C GLU A 899 -25.61 7.81 -7.16
N LEU A 900 -25.88 7.21 -6.00
CA LEU A 900 -26.13 5.79 -5.82
C LEU A 900 -27.64 5.55 -5.63
N SER A 901 -28.04 4.28 -5.52
CA SER A 901 -29.42 3.92 -5.19
C SER A 901 -29.90 4.57 -3.88
N GLU A 902 -31.21 4.79 -3.77
CA GLU A 902 -31.87 5.38 -2.57
C GLU A 902 -31.44 6.82 -2.22
N GLY A 903 -30.93 7.57 -3.20
CA GLY A 903 -30.47 8.96 -3.00
C GLY A 903 -29.19 9.07 -2.17
N ARG A 904 -28.45 7.97 -2.01
CA ARG A 904 -27.12 7.95 -1.38
C ARG A 904 -26.07 8.48 -2.37
N ARG A 905 -24.92 8.92 -1.86
CA ARG A 905 -23.87 9.52 -2.68
C ARG A 905 -22.52 8.89 -2.41
N ALA A 906 -21.69 8.83 -3.44
CA ALA A 906 -20.27 8.62 -3.32
C ALA A 906 -19.52 9.83 -3.85
N VAL A 907 -18.47 10.27 -3.15
CA VAL A 907 -17.74 11.51 -3.47
C VAL A 907 -16.24 11.31 -3.41
N VAL A 908 -15.51 12.11 -4.19
CA VAL A 908 -14.07 12.31 -4.03
C VAL A 908 -13.81 13.78 -3.77
N ARG A 909 -12.99 14.08 -2.76
CA ARG A 909 -12.53 15.43 -2.50
C ARG A 909 -11.02 15.49 -2.39
N PHE A 910 -10.43 16.49 -3.03
CA PHE A 910 -9.01 16.85 -2.93
C PHE A 910 -8.88 18.00 -1.93
N LEU A 911 -8.75 17.66 -0.65
CA LEU A 911 -8.50 18.61 0.42
C LEU A 911 -7.18 19.34 0.19
N PHE A 912 -7.12 20.63 0.53
CA PHE A 912 -5.93 21.46 0.32
C PHE A 912 -5.46 22.13 1.62
N PRO A 913 -4.87 21.38 2.58
CA PRO A 913 -4.44 21.94 3.87
C PRO A 913 -3.17 22.77 3.79
N SER A 914 -2.35 22.59 2.76
CA SER A 914 -1.08 23.28 2.60
C SER A 914 -0.77 23.43 1.11
N PRO A 915 -0.20 24.57 0.68
CA PRO A 915 0.26 24.74 -0.69
C PRO A 915 1.44 23.84 -1.07
N THR A 916 2.13 23.23 -0.09
CA THR A 916 3.33 22.39 -0.28
C THR A 916 3.11 20.95 0.17
N GLY A 917 1.87 20.46 0.05
CA GLY A 917 1.53 19.11 0.47
C GLY A 917 1.15 18.97 1.94
N PHE A 918 0.24 18.03 2.22
CA PHE A 918 -0.14 17.64 3.57
C PHE A 918 -0.63 16.19 3.59
N HIS A 919 -0.36 15.47 4.68
CA HIS A 919 -0.78 14.09 4.85
C HIS A 919 -2.03 13.99 5.74
N GLY A 920 -3.16 13.54 5.19
CA GLY A 920 -4.40 13.30 5.93
C GLY A 920 -5.11 14.57 6.43
N ILE A 921 -5.87 14.43 7.51
CA ILE A 921 -6.47 15.57 8.23
C ILE A 921 -6.02 15.52 9.69
N ALA A 922 -5.93 16.69 10.32
CA ALA A 922 -5.63 16.81 11.74
C ALA A 922 -6.91 17.11 12.53
N PRO A 923 -6.84 17.13 13.87
CA PRO A 923 -7.85 17.81 14.68
C PRO A 923 -8.03 19.28 14.25
N SER A 924 -9.16 19.87 14.63
CA SER A 924 -9.51 21.24 14.26
C SER A 924 -8.42 22.24 14.66
N ASP A 925 -7.97 23.06 13.70
CA ASP A 925 -6.97 24.11 13.94
C ASP A 925 -7.59 25.51 13.70
N PRO A 926 -8.05 26.20 14.76
CA PRO A 926 -8.76 27.47 14.64
C PRO A 926 -7.86 28.63 14.16
N ARG A 927 -6.53 28.46 14.16
CA ARG A 927 -5.58 29.49 13.72
C ARG A 927 -5.57 29.69 12.21
N ARG A 928 -6.15 28.75 11.45
CA ARG A 928 -6.15 28.75 9.99
C ARG A 928 -7.20 29.72 9.44
N ALA A 929 -6.84 30.47 8.40
CA ALA A 929 -7.77 31.37 7.69
C ALA A 929 -8.98 30.61 7.11
N PHE A 930 -8.74 29.41 6.59
CA PHE A 930 -9.77 28.41 6.31
C PHE A 930 -9.37 27.11 7.00
N ASN A 931 -10.09 26.75 8.07
CA ASN A 931 -9.84 25.52 8.82
C ASN A 931 -10.39 24.31 8.05
N VAL A 932 -9.60 23.84 7.08
CA VAL A 932 -9.94 22.68 6.24
C VAL A 932 -10.14 21.40 7.06
N HIS A 933 -9.50 21.30 8.23
CA HIS A 933 -9.62 20.15 9.13
C HIS A 933 -11.02 20.08 9.71
N LEU A 934 -11.50 21.18 10.30
CA LEU A 934 -12.87 21.29 10.79
C LEU A 934 -13.89 21.16 9.65
N PHE A 935 -13.62 21.73 8.48
CA PHE A 935 -14.43 21.55 7.28
C PHE A 935 -14.61 20.06 6.95
N ALA A 936 -13.53 19.29 6.88
CA ALA A 936 -13.56 17.88 6.55
C ALA A 936 -14.32 17.07 7.62
N ILE A 937 -14.07 17.34 8.91
CA ILE A 937 -14.75 16.68 10.03
C ILE A 937 -16.27 16.96 10.00
N ASN A 938 -16.68 18.20 9.72
CA ASN A 938 -18.09 18.58 9.64
C ASN A 938 -18.77 18.03 8.38
N ALA A 939 -18.10 18.03 7.23
CA ALA A 939 -18.59 17.39 6.01
C ALA A 939 -18.83 15.89 6.26
N LEU A 940 -17.87 15.23 6.92
CA LEU A 940 -17.98 13.83 7.34
C LEU A 940 -19.13 13.61 8.34
N GLY A 941 -19.25 14.47 9.34
CA GLY A 941 -20.33 14.41 10.33
C GLY A 941 -21.71 14.52 9.68
N ARG A 942 -21.88 15.42 8.70
CA ARG A 942 -23.12 15.53 7.92
C ARG A 942 -23.37 14.28 7.06
N PHE A 943 -22.33 13.81 6.38
CA PHE A 943 -22.40 12.63 5.54
C PHE A 943 -22.87 11.41 6.34
N PHE A 944 -22.26 11.15 7.49
CA PHE A 944 -22.67 10.08 8.40
C PHE A 944 -24.04 10.33 9.03
N ALA A 945 -24.34 11.53 9.54
CA ALA A 945 -25.64 11.82 10.14
C ALA A 945 -26.83 11.64 9.18
N THR A 946 -26.59 11.69 7.86
CA THR A 946 -27.62 11.48 6.82
C THR A 946 -27.62 10.07 6.22
N GLY A 947 -26.77 9.16 6.71
CA GLY A 947 -26.59 7.82 6.12
C GLY A 947 -26.01 7.88 4.71
N GLY A 948 -25.14 8.87 4.44
CA GLY A 948 -24.47 9.09 3.17
C GLY A 948 -25.34 9.69 2.06
N ARG A 949 -26.47 10.31 2.40
CA ARG A 949 -27.37 10.96 1.42
C ARG A 949 -26.93 12.37 1.04
N GLU A 950 -26.24 13.05 1.95
CA GLU A 950 -25.80 14.42 1.72
C GLU A 950 -24.30 14.58 1.92
N TRP A 951 -23.64 15.15 0.91
CA TRP A 951 -22.32 15.76 1.03
C TRP A 951 -22.46 17.27 0.85
N ARG A 952 -21.70 18.06 1.61
CA ARG A 952 -21.76 19.53 1.60
C ARG A 952 -20.35 20.09 1.44
N ASP A 953 -20.22 21.07 0.54
CA ASP A 953 -18.97 21.81 0.30
C ASP A 953 -19.09 23.29 0.73
N ASP A 954 -20.02 23.60 1.64
CA ASP A 954 -20.25 24.98 2.10
C ASP A 954 -19.05 25.47 2.94
N PRO A 955 -18.47 26.65 2.65
CA PRO A 955 -17.32 27.17 3.42
C PRO A 955 -17.59 27.33 4.92
N CYS A 956 -18.85 27.52 5.32
CA CYS A 956 -19.27 27.61 6.73
C CYS A 956 -19.00 26.33 7.55
N LEU A 957 -18.65 25.22 6.90
CA LEU A 957 -18.22 24.00 7.60
C LEU A 957 -16.86 24.20 8.28
N ALA A 958 -16.06 25.18 7.85
CA ALA A 958 -14.74 25.46 8.41
C ALA A 958 -14.78 26.23 9.75
N ASP A 959 -15.95 26.76 10.17
CA ASP A 959 -16.07 27.62 11.36
C ASP A 959 -17.35 27.36 12.18
N ASP A 960 -18.03 26.24 11.91
CA ASP A 960 -19.30 25.86 12.54
C ASP A 960 -20.47 26.83 12.30
N SER A 961 -20.36 27.77 11.36
CA SER A 961 -21.41 28.77 11.14
C SER A 961 -22.62 28.25 10.37
N CYS A 962 -22.54 27.08 9.71
CA CYS A 962 -23.67 26.53 8.96
C CYS A 962 -24.91 26.29 9.85
N ASP A 963 -26.09 26.67 9.35
CA ASP A 963 -27.37 26.57 10.08
C ASP A 963 -27.80 25.12 10.34
N PHE A 964 -27.35 24.17 9.51
CA PHE A 964 -27.69 22.75 9.62
C PHE A 964 -26.76 21.97 10.57
N ILE A 965 -25.73 22.60 11.16
CA ILE A 965 -24.90 21.96 12.18
C ILE A 965 -25.68 21.95 13.51
N PRO A 966 -25.90 20.79 14.14
CA PRO A 966 -26.71 20.67 15.36
C PRO A 966 -25.92 21.13 16.61
N ARG A 967 -25.76 22.44 16.73
CA ARG A 967 -25.07 23.13 17.83
C ARG A 967 -25.85 23.10 19.14
#